data_AF-A0A9P4I5T0-F1
#
_entry.id   AF-A0A9P4I5T0-F1
#
_cell.length_a   1.000
_cell.length_b   1.000
_cell.length_c   1.000
_cell.angle_alpha   90.00
_cell.angle_beta   90.00
_cell.angle_gamma   90.00
#
_symmetry.space_group_name_H-M   'P 1'
#
loop_
_entity.id
_entity.type
_entity.pdbx_description
1 polymer ?
#
loop_
_entity_poly.entity_id
_entity_poly.type
_entity_poly.pdbx_seq_one_letter_code
_entity_poly.pdbx_strand_id
1 'polypeptide(L)'
;EVENVTLWKLGRKVEGTLHLQVHHMVFRYHDTPNEMPEKGSQQPTKAKEMWIAYPLISRCTYRPVPISSHFQASIRIQCRDFTYICLQFLTDQEASDVFETMRCLTCKTGSVEKLYAFSYRSVGPEKPVSGWKLYDPRREFKRMGISAKDTDKGWRISEINHDYEYSATYPALIAVPSVISDMTLKYARDFRSRHRIPALSYLHPINNCSITRSSQPLPGIQRKRNPQDEKLIAAIFATSKPNGEIWEDYSTNPSPTDSPKSSTDHLPSESGDSSIVVAGQTAEDEVLANPANLVVEGAPIGRKYGAQQSNLIVDARPLINSLANSAIGKGSEDMGHYKGATKAFLGIANIHVMRNSLNKIVDTLKDSDITGLPPSREQLVKSGWLKHIAGILDGARTIAQKIGIEHSHVLIHCSDGWDRTSQLSALSQILLDPYYRTMEGFIVLVEKEWLSFGHQFRHRNGPLSSEKWFEIEGERIGGDRTSTSSQVSPNSRNALENAIWTAKGLFNNKNDSRESIPDSSTREMGSFDATSNSSPRQPNTPSNPPITNIENKKHATKTDEISPVFHQFLDAVYQLLYQYPTRFEFNERFLKRLLYHLYSCQYGTFLFDSEKERVEMKAAERTNSVWDFFVARKEMFLNKDYDHVVDDNIRGKERLIFPDLRKVRWWAEVFNRKDEEMNEP
;
A
#
# COMPACT_ATOMS: atom_id res chain seq x y z
N GLU A 1 -25.10 23.75 15.65
CA GLU A 1 -24.52 23.03 16.79
C GLU A 1 -25.65 22.29 17.50
N VAL A 2 -25.34 21.30 18.32
CA VAL A 2 -26.32 20.52 19.09
C VAL A 2 -25.81 20.43 20.51
N GLU A 3 -26.59 20.96 21.46
CA GLU A 3 -26.26 20.95 22.89
C GLU A 3 -26.71 19.65 23.56
N ASN A 4 -26.21 19.40 24.77
CA ASN A 4 -26.62 18.25 25.60
C ASN A 4 -26.44 16.89 24.91
N VAL A 5 -25.43 16.78 24.05
CA VAL A 5 -25.06 15.53 23.40
C VAL A 5 -24.16 14.74 24.34
N THR A 6 -24.53 13.49 24.58
CA THR A 6 -23.71 12.57 25.38
C THR A 6 -22.75 11.82 24.46
N LEU A 7 -21.45 11.94 24.72
CA LEU A 7 -20.40 11.17 24.06
C LEU A 7 -19.98 9.99 24.94
N TRP A 8 -19.97 8.80 24.34
CA TRP A 8 -19.35 7.59 24.87
C TRP A 8 -18.07 7.27 24.10
N LYS A 9 -16.97 7.09 24.83
CA LYS A 9 -15.67 6.67 24.29
C LYS A 9 -14.89 5.88 25.34
N LEU A 10 -14.46 4.67 25.00
CA LEU A 10 -13.64 3.80 25.88
C LEU A 10 -14.23 3.66 27.29
N GLY A 11 -15.53 3.39 27.39
CA GLY A 11 -16.24 3.26 28.67
C GLY A 11 -16.47 4.57 29.44
N ARG A 12 -15.96 5.71 28.97
CA ARG A 12 -16.22 7.03 29.57
C ARG A 12 -17.43 7.69 28.90
N LYS A 13 -18.28 8.28 29.73
CA LYS A 13 -19.44 9.09 29.34
C LYS A 13 -19.16 10.56 29.70
N VAL A 14 -19.27 11.46 28.72
CA VAL A 14 -19.17 12.91 28.94
C VAL A 14 -20.27 13.62 28.17
N GLU A 15 -20.82 14.68 28.77
CA GLU A 15 -21.83 15.53 28.15
C GLU A 15 -21.18 16.80 27.59
N GLY A 16 -21.68 17.29 26.47
CA GLY A 16 -21.11 18.45 25.82
C GLY A 16 -21.91 18.92 24.61
N THR A 17 -21.28 19.79 23.82
CA THR A 17 -21.86 20.42 22.64
C THR A 17 -21.16 19.90 21.39
N LEU A 18 -21.96 19.50 20.40
CA LEU A 18 -21.50 19.04 19.10
C LEU A 18 -21.58 20.16 18.07
N HIS A 19 -20.44 20.50 17.45
CA HIS A 19 -20.37 21.43 16.35
C HIS A 19 -20.01 20.69 15.06
N LEU A 20 -20.85 20.84 14.03
CA LEU A 20 -20.56 20.36 12.68
C LEU A 20 -20.01 21.55 11.87
N GLN A 21 -18.74 21.48 11.51
CA GLN A 21 -18.07 22.46 10.65
C GLN A 21 -17.98 21.92 9.22
N VAL A 22 -17.39 22.66 8.30
CA VAL A 22 -17.28 22.23 6.88
C VAL A 22 -16.38 20.99 6.71
N HIS A 23 -15.33 20.85 7.51
CA HIS A 23 -14.32 19.79 7.35
C HIS A 23 -14.20 18.85 8.56
N HIS A 24 -14.76 19.24 9.70
CA HIS A 24 -14.62 18.51 10.95
C HIS A 24 -15.90 18.53 11.75
N MET A 25 -16.08 17.49 12.52
CA MET A 25 -16.94 17.49 13.69
C MET A 25 -16.08 17.82 14.93
N VAL A 26 -16.58 18.73 15.77
CA VAL A 26 -15.93 19.16 17.00
C VAL A 26 -16.89 18.91 18.17
N PHE A 27 -16.49 18.08 19.12
CA PHE A 27 -17.23 17.86 20.35
C PHE A 27 -16.53 18.56 21.50
N ARG A 28 -17.19 19.57 22.09
CA ARG A 28 -16.68 20.37 23.20
C ARG A 28 -17.31 19.91 24.51
N TYR A 29 -16.51 19.62 25.53
CA TYR A 29 -16.98 19.09 26.81
C TYR A 29 -16.12 19.60 27.97
N HIS A 30 -16.64 19.48 29.19
CA HIS A 30 -15.88 19.70 30.42
C HIS A 30 -15.64 18.35 31.09
N ASP A 31 -14.48 18.16 31.72
CA ASP A 31 -14.29 17.00 32.59
C ASP A 31 -15.26 17.12 33.77
N THR A 32 -15.98 16.05 34.07
CA THR A 32 -16.63 15.90 35.37
C THR A 32 -15.54 15.75 36.43
N PRO A 33 -15.53 16.53 37.52
CA PRO A 33 -14.57 16.35 38.59
C PRO A 33 -14.78 14.96 39.20
N ASN A 34 -13.84 14.06 38.97
CA ASN A 34 -13.68 12.87 39.80
C ASN A 34 -13.03 13.36 41.10
N GLU A 35 -13.70 13.07 42.22
CA GLU A 35 -13.31 13.35 43.61
C GLU A 35 -13.71 14.72 44.16
N MET A 36 -14.10 14.70 45.45
CA MET A 36 -14.50 15.87 46.22
C MET A 36 -13.42 16.95 46.09
N PRO A 37 -13.79 18.22 45.81
CA PRO A 37 -12.80 19.27 45.70
C PRO A 37 -12.04 19.38 47.02
N GLU A 38 -10.71 19.24 46.98
CA GLU A 38 -9.86 19.75 48.06
C GLU A 38 -10.28 21.21 48.31
N LYS A 39 -10.62 21.50 49.57
CA LYS A 39 -11.06 22.84 49.98
C LYS A 39 -10.00 23.88 49.59
N GLY A 40 -10.21 24.60 48.49
CA GLY A 40 -9.44 25.80 48.16
C GLY A 40 -9.09 26.05 46.70
N SER A 41 -9.20 25.09 45.78
CA SER A 41 -8.84 25.31 44.37
C SER A 41 -10.05 25.49 43.45
N GLN A 42 -10.64 26.69 43.43
CA GLN A 42 -11.56 27.09 42.36
C GLN A 42 -10.76 27.50 41.10
N GLN A 43 -10.21 26.54 40.37
CA GLN A 43 -9.85 26.77 38.97
C GLN A 43 -11.00 26.30 38.08
N PRO A 44 -11.52 27.15 37.17
CA PRO A 44 -12.56 26.73 36.24
C PRO A 44 -12.05 25.55 35.39
N THR A 45 -12.84 24.49 35.27
CA THR A 45 -12.50 23.32 34.45
C THR A 45 -12.39 23.75 32.99
N LYS A 46 -11.18 23.71 32.43
CA LYS A 46 -10.92 24.13 31.05
C LYS A 46 -11.72 23.24 30.09
N ALA A 47 -12.51 23.85 29.23
CA ALA A 47 -13.22 23.15 28.16
C ALA A 47 -12.23 22.38 27.27
N LYS A 48 -12.52 21.12 27.02
CA LYS A 48 -11.77 20.24 26.12
C LYS A 48 -12.53 20.08 24.80
N GLU A 49 -11.79 19.77 23.75
CA GLU A 49 -12.36 19.56 22.42
C GLU A 49 -11.84 18.26 21.81
N MET A 50 -12.73 17.51 21.16
CA MET A 50 -12.40 16.37 20.33
C MET A 50 -12.74 16.68 18.88
N TRP A 51 -11.75 16.55 18.00
CA TRP A 51 -11.86 16.87 16.58
C TRP A 51 -11.83 15.59 15.77
N ILE A 52 -12.78 15.41 14.86
CA ILE A 52 -12.82 14.31 13.89
C ILE A 52 -13.00 14.90 12.50
N ALA A 53 -11.97 14.76 11.65
CA ALA A 53 -12.07 15.13 10.24
C ALA A 53 -13.01 14.16 9.52
N TYR A 54 -13.90 14.66 8.68
CA TYR A 54 -14.85 13.79 7.97
C TYR A 54 -14.20 12.67 7.16
N PRO A 55 -13.06 12.87 6.47
CA PRO A 55 -12.38 11.79 5.76
C PRO A 55 -11.86 10.64 6.65
N LEU A 56 -11.74 10.86 7.97
CA LEU A 56 -11.41 9.78 8.92
C LEU A 56 -12.58 8.84 9.16
N ILE A 57 -13.83 9.24 8.92
CA ILE A 57 -14.99 8.39 9.18
C ILE A 57 -14.98 7.20 8.21
N SER A 58 -14.81 6.00 8.75
CA SER A 58 -14.86 4.75 7.98
C SER A 58 -16.22 4.08 8.04
N ARG A 59 -16.99 4.29 9.12
CA ARG A 59 -18.38 3.83 9.27
C ARG A 59 -19.15 4.75 10.20
N CYS A 60 -20.38 5.07 9.83
CA CYS A 60 -21.30 5.85 10.62
C CYS A 60 -22.65 5.13 10.67
N THR A 61 -23.13 4.76 11.85
CA THR A 61 -24.39 4.04 12.01
C THR A 61 -25.34 4.85 12.87
N TYR A 62 -26.48 5.25 12.30
CA TYR A 62 -27.58 5.88 13.01
C TYR A 62 -28.52 4.81 13.59
N ARG A 63 -28.86 4.93 14.88
CA ARG A 63 -29.83 4.09 15.58
C ARG A 63 -31.00 4.98 16.06
N PRO A 64 -32.15 4.94 15.38
CA PRO A 64 -33.32 5.69 15.81
C PRO A 64 -33.91 5.12 17.10
N VAL A 65 -34.74 5.90 17.79
CA VAL A 65 -35.44 5.46 19.01
C VAL A 65 -36.52 4.42 18.65
N PRO A 66 -36.48 3.20 19.22
CA PRO A 66 -37.62 2.28 19.13
C PRO A 66 -38.85 2.87 19.84
N ILE A 67 -40.01 2.82 19.18
CA ILE A 67 -41.29 3.43 19.58
C ILE A 67 -41.72 3.08 21.04
N SER A 68 -41.20 1.98 21.60
CA SER A 68 -41.56 1.45 22.93
C SER A 68 -40.43 1.42 23.96
N SER A 69 -39.31 2.13 23.74
CA SER A 69 -38.12 2.01 24.60
C SER A 69 -37.68 3.31 25.26
N HIS A 70 -37.06 3.22 26.45
CA HIS A 70 -36.38 4.33 27.13
C HIS A 70 -34.98 4.65 26.54
N PHE A 71 -34.64 4.10 25.37
CA PHE A 71 -33.33 4.32 24.76
C PHE A 71 -33.31 5.66 24.00
N GLN A 72 -32.18 6.35 24.06
CA GLN A 72 -31.93 7.58 23.30
C GLN A 72 -31.50 7.26 21.86
N ALA A 73 -31.83 8.15 20.92
CA ALA A 73 -31.30 8.08 19.56
C ALA A 73 -29.77 8.17 19.62
N SER A 74 -29.07 7.41 18.78
CA SER A 74 -27.61 7.40 18.82
C SER A 74 -26.95 7.28 17.46
N ILE A 75 -25.77 7.87 17.33
CA ILE A 75 -24.90 7.74 16.16
C ILE A 75 -23.59 7.12 16.61
N ARG A 76 -23.24 5.98 16.03
CA ARG A 76 -21.96 5.29 16.25
C ARG A 76 -21.01 5.63 15.12
N ILE A 77 -19.84 6.14 15.45
CA ILE A 77 -18.83 6.57 14.48
C ILE A 77 -17.57 5.76 14.71
N GLN A 78 -17.11 5.11 13.66
CA GLN A 78 -15.84 4.42 13.59
C GLN A 78 -14.93 5.16 12.61
N CYS A 79 -13.69 5.38 13.02
CA CYS A 79 -12.70 6.12 12.26
C CYS A 79 -11.56 5.22 11.77
N ARG A 80 -10.85 5.68 10.74
CA ARG A 80 -9.69 5.02 10.12
C ARG A 80 -8.45 5.00 11.00
N ASP A 81 -8.43 5.83 12.04
CA ASP A 81 -7.43 5.82 13.13
C ASP A 81 -7.88 4.94 14.32
N PHE A 82 -8.88 4.08 14.09
CA PHE A 82 -9.46 3.16 15.07
C PHE A 82 -10.13 3.86 16.26
N THR A 83 -10.41 5.16 16.17
CA THR A 83 -11.28 5.83 17.12
C THR A 83 -12.71 5.33 16.94
N TYR A 84 -13.30 4.80 18.01
CA TYR A 84 -14.72 4.48 18.10
C TYR A 84 -15.40 5.40 19.11
N ILE A 85 -16.52 6.00 18.71
CA ILE A 85 -17.36 6.82 19.59
C ILE A 85 -18.85 6.55 19.35
N CYS A 86 -19.66 6.78 20.38
CA CYS A 86 -21.11 6.78 20.27
C CYS A 86 -21.66 8.11 20.82
N LEU A 87 -22.39 8.84 19.99
CA LEU A 87 -23.09 10.06 20.35
C LEU A 87 -24.55 9.70 20.63
N GLN A 88 -25.09 10.15 21.77
CA GLN A 88 -26.50 10.00 22.12
C GLN A 88 -27.15 11.38 22.15
N PHE A 89 -28.37 11.44 21.63
CA PHE A 89 -29.13 12.66 21.42
C PHE A 89 -30.43 12.63 22.21
N LEU A 90 -30.95 13.82 22.55
CA LEU A 90 -32.21 13.94 23.27
C LEU A 90 -33.39 13.56 22.37
N THR A 91 -33.34 13.95 21.10
CA THR A 91 -34.39 13.67 20.13
C THR A 91 -33.88 12.88 18.91
N ASP A 92 -34.78 12.10 18.31
CA ASP A 92 -34.52 11.38 17.05
C ASP A 92 -34.23 12.35 15.90
N GLN A 93 -34.94 13.48 15.88
CA GLN A 93 -34.76 14.52 14.86
C GLN A 93 -33.35 15.09 14.87
N GLU A 94 -32.80 15.45 16.03
CA GLU A 94 -31.42 15.95 16.15
C GLU A 94 -30.40 14.92 15.64
N ALA A 95 -30.58 13.64 16.02
CA ALA A 95 -29.69 12.58 15.57
C ALA A 95 -29.77 12.37 14.04
N SER A 96 -30.98 12.38 13.47
CA SER A 96 -31.20 12.27 12.03
C SER A 96 -30.56 13.43 11.27
N ASP A 97 -30.75 14.67 11.73
CA ASP A 97 -30.20 15.88 11.11
C ASP A 97 -28.66 15.88 11.15
N VAL A 98 -28.07 15.48 12.28
CA VAL A 98 -26.63 15.33 12.43
C VAL A 98 -26.10 14.25 11.49
N PHE A 99 -26.75 13.08 11.44
CA PHE A 99 -26.35 11.98 10.57
C PHE A 99 -26.36 12.38 9.10
N GLU A 100 -27.45 13.00 8.62
CA GLU A 100 -27.58 13.44 7.23
C GLU A 100 -26.58 14.55 6.88
N THR A 101 -26.36 15.49 7.81
CA THR A 101 -25.36 16.56 7.63
C THR A 101 -23.95 15.96 7.50
N MET A 102 -23.58 15.05 8.41
CA MET A 102 -22.29 14.34 8.34
C MET A 102 -22.15 13.55 7.04
N ARG A 103 -23.21 12.84 6.62
CA ARG A 103 -23.23 12.08 5.36
C ARG A 103 -22.99 12.98 4.16
N CYS A 104 -23.65 14.13 4.11
CA CYS A 104 -23.45 15.13 3.05
C CYS A 104 -22.02 15.68 3.03
N LEU A 105 -21.49 16.10 4.18
CA LEU A 105 -20.14 16.69 4.28
C LEU A 105 -19.02 15.67 4.02
N THR A 106 -19.29 14.38 4.24
CA THR A 106 -18.32 13.29 4.05
C THR A 106 -18.34 12.70 2.63
N CYS A 107 -19.54 12.52 2.04
CA CYS A 107 -19.70 11.75 0.80
C CYS A 107 -20.05 12.61 -0.42
N LYS A 108 -20.66 13.78 -0.25
CA LYS A 108 -21.14 14.64 -1.35
C LYS A 108 -20.20 15.81 -1.65
N THR A 109 -18.95 15.71 -1.19
CA THR A 109 -17.89 16.68 -1.46
C THR A 109 -17.64 16.82 -2.97
N GLY A 110 -17.62 15.70 -3.70
CA GLY A 110 -17.55 15.64 -5.17
C GLY A 110 -16.15 15.83 -5.78
N SER A 111 -15.26 16.60 -5.16
CA SER A 111 -13.86 16.78 -5.62
C SER A 111 -12.90 16.83 -4.44
N VAL A 112 -11.67 16.36 -4.64
CA VAL A 112 -10.58 16.46 -3.66
C VAL A 112 -10.21 17.90 -3.34
N GLU A 113 -10.49 18.86 -4.23
CA GLU A 113 -10.21 20.28 -4.06
C GLU A 113 -11.06 20.95 -2.97
N LYS A 114 -12.16 20.31 -2.58
CA LYS A 114 -13.03 20.76 -1.48
C LYS A 114 -12.64 20.14 -0.14
N LEU A 115 -11.59 19.31 -0.09
CA LEU A 115 -11.05 18.79 1.16
C LEU A 115 -10.28 19.87 1.92
N TYR A 116 -10.08 19.64 3.22
CA TYR A 116 -9.48 20.63 4.12
C TYR A 116 -8.10 21.11 3.66
N ALA A 117 -7.31 20.26 3.02
CA ALA A 117 -5.98 20.61 2.52
C ALA A 117 -5.91 21.88 1.67
N PHE A 118 -6.99 22.22 0.95
CA PHE A 118 -7.04 23.39 0.07
C PHE A 118 -7.48 24.67 0.79
N SER A 119 -8.19 24.54 1.91
CA SER A 119 -8.59 25.67 2.76
C SER A 119 -7.68 25.86 3.97
N TYR A 120 -6.92 24.83 4.36
CA TYR A 120 -5.95 24.87 5.44
C TYR A 120 -4.82 25.86 5.12
N ARG A 121 -4.38 26.59 6.15
CA ARG A 121 -3.24 27.50 6.08
C ARG A 121 -2.37 27.25 7.29
N SER A 122 -1.05 27.13 7.07
CA SER A 122 -0.09 26.93 8.15
C SER A 122 -0.25 27.96 9.26
N VAL A 123 -0.27 27.47 10.50
CA VAL A 123 -0.37 28.28 11.72
C VAL A 123 0.88 28.10 12.58
N GLY A 124 1.24 29.15 13.32
CA GLY A 124 2.35 29.13 14.28
C GLY A 124 3.67 28.64 13.67
N PRO A 125 4.30 27.58 14.22
CA PRO A 125 5.64 27.14 13.84
C PRO A 125 5.72 26.50 12.44
N GLU A 126 4.59 26.19 11.79
CA GLU A 126 4.56 25.64 10.43
C GLU A 126 4.78 26.69 9.34
N LYS A 127 4.51 27.97 9.62
CA LYS A 127 4.58 29.06 8.62
C LYS A 127 5.93 29.18 7.89
N PRO A 128 7.11 29.08 8.56
CA PRO A 128 8.40 29.23 7.88
C PRO A 128 8.87 27.96 7.17
N VAL A 129 8.17 26.83 7.33
CA VAL A 129 8.61 25.53 6.81
C VAL A 129 8.05 25.30 5.41
N SER A 130 8.85 24.71 4.53
CA SER A 130 8.42 24.30 3.18
C SER A 130 8.76 22.83 2.93
N GLY A 131 7.86 21.96 3.37
CA GLY A 131 7.96 20.50 3.28
C GLY A 131 7.98 19.99 1.84
N TRP A 132 7.33 20.69 0.91
CA TRP A 132 7.38 20.37 -0.53
C TRP A 132 8.79 20.44 -1.14
N LYS A 133 9.75 21.10 -0.47
CA LYS A 133 11.14 21.25 -0.93
C LYS A 133 12.10 20.23 -0.29
N LEU A 134 11.61 19.35 0.59
CA LEU A 134 12.47 18.38 1.28
C LEU A 134 12.98 17.28 0.35
N TYR A 135 12.21 16.92 -0.67
CA TYR A 135 12.64 15.96 -1.68
C TYR A 135 13.00 16.66 -2.99
N ASP A 136 14.22 16.39 -3.46
CA ASP A 136 14.69 16.73 -4.80
C ASP A 136 15.29 15.46 -5.44
N PRO A 137 14.73 14.95 -6.55
CA PRO A 137 15.19 13.69 -7.13
C PRO A 137 16.67 13.73 -7.54
N ARG A 138 17.18 14.86 -8.05
CA ARG A 138 18.58 14.97 -8.48
C ARG A 138 19.53 14.94 -7.30
N ARG A 139 19.16 15.59 -6.19
CA ARG A 139 19.93 15.57 -4.93
C ARG A 139 19.97 14.17 -4.34
N GLU A 140 18.87 13.43 -4.39
CA GLU A 140 18.82 12.05 -3.90
C GLU A 140 19.64 11.09 -4.80
N PHE A 141 19.55 11.21 -6.12
CA PHE A 141 20.44 10.45 -7.03
C PHE A 141 21.92 10.81 -6.81
N LYS A 142 22.23 12.09 -6.60
CA LYS A 142 23.59 12.54 -6.28
C LYS A 142 24.08 11.96 -4.95
N ARG A 143 23.24 11.86 -3.93
CA ARG A 143 23.57 11.21 -2.64
C ARG A 143 23.96 9.75 -2.83
N MET A 144 23.29 9.04 -3.74
CA MET A 144 23.64 7.66 -4.14
C MET A 144 24.88 7.57 -5.06
N GLY A 145 25.46 8.71 -5.44
CA GLY A 145 26.65 8.81 -6.30
C GLY A 145 26.34 8.75 -7.80
N ILE A 146 25.15 9.18 -8.21
CA ILE A 146 24.76 9.33 -9.61
C ILE A 146 24.68 10.82 -9.92
N SER A 147 25.62 11.31 -10.72
CA SER A 147 25.66 12.71 -11.11
C SER A 147 25.99 12.84 -12.60
N ALA A 148 25.72 14.01 -13.20
CA ALA A 148 26.10 14.27 -14.58
C ALA A 148 27.62 14.30 -14.80
N LYS A 149 28.42 14.42 -13.73
CA LYS A 149 29.89 14.48 -13.77
C LYS A 149 30.54 13.17 -13.37
N ASP A 150 29.84 12.32 -12.61
CA ASP A 150 30.33 11.05 -12.09
C ASP A 150 29.62 9.90 -12.82
N THR A 151 30.08 9.57 -14.02
CA THR A 151 29.56 8.45 -14.84
C THR A 151 30.02 7.08 -14.36
N ASP A 152 30.88 7.03 -13.34
CA ASP A 152 31.69 5.86 -13.00
C ASP A 152 30.89 4.71 -12.35
N LYS A 153 29.65 4.96 -11.95
CA LYS A 153 28.77 3.92 -11.37
C LYS A 153 27.90 3.17 -12.38
N GLY A 154 27.95 3.52 -13.67
CA GLY A 154 27.20 2.82 -14.71
C GLY A 154 25.72 3.23 -14.84
N TRP A 155 25.32 4.34 -14.24
CA TRP A 155 23.94 4.86 -14.25
C TRP A 155 23.88 6.28 -14.83
N ARG A 156 22.77 6.61 -15.50
CA ARG A 156 22.44 7.96 -15.97
C ARG A 156 21.02 8.35 -15.59
N ILE A 157 20.76 9.64 -15.48
CA ILE A 157 19.42 10.18 -15.32
C ILE A 157 18.84 10.45 -16.72
N SER A 158 17.70 9.84 -17.03
CA SER A 158 16.93 10.10 -18.25
C SER A 158 15.81 11.10 -17.97
N GLU A 159 15.61 12.03 -18.90
CA GLU A 159 14.52 13.02 -18.92
C GLU A 159 13.40 12.61 -19.89
N ILE A 160 13.42 11.37 -20.37
CA ILE A 160 12.42 10.84 -21.31
C ILE A 160 10.96 10.97 -20.81
N ASN A 161 10.77 11.08 -19.49
CA ASN A 161 9.46 11.20 -18.85
C ASN A 161 9.18 12.58 -18.25
N HIS A 162 9.94 13.63 -18.62
CA HIS A 162 9.80 14.97 -18.02
C HIS A 162 8.39 15.57 -18.13
N ASP A 163 7.63 15.19 -19.15
CA ASP A 163 6.25 15.58 -19.45
C ASP A 163 5.21 14.51 -19.06
N TYR A 164 5.66 13.39 -18.48
CA TYR A 164 4.86 12.23 -18.08
C TYR A 164 4.14 11.51 -19.23
N GLU A 165 4.51 11.74 -20.49
CA GLU A 165 3.95 11.02 -21.64
C GLU A 165 4.55 9.60 -21.77
N TYR A 166 5.78 9.41 -21.32
CA TYR A 166 6.45 8.11 -21.32
C TYR A 166 5.84 7.13 -20.29
N SER A 167 5.49 7.59 -19.11
CA SER A 167 4.70 6.86 -18.14
C SER A 167 4.06 7.83 -17.15
N ALA A 168 2.73 7.94 -17.22
CA ALA A 168 1.93 8.86 -16.40
C ALA A 168 1.97 8.57 -14.89
N THR A 169 2.57 7.44 -14.47
CA THR A 169 2.62 6.99 -13.07
C THR A 169 4.05 6.84 -12.54
N TYR A 170 5.06 7.13 -13.36
CA TYR A 170 6.46 7.23 -12.94
C TYR A 170 6.85 8.69 -12.71
N PRO A 171 7.95 8.93 -11.97
CA PRO A 171 8.48 10.26 -11.79
C PRO A 171 8.98 10.86 -13.11
N ALA A 172 9.09 12.18 -13.16
CA ALA A 172 9.61 12.91 -14.31
C ALA A 172 11.05 12.50 -14.68
N LEU A 173 11.87 12.23 -13.66
CA LEU A 173 13.27 11.80 -13.80
C LEU A 173 13.40 10.32 -13.45
N ILE A 174 14.02 9.55 -14.34
CA ILE A 174 14.20 8.10 -14.18
C ILE A 174 15.68 7.77 -14.35
N ALA A 175 16.28 7.08 -13.37
CA ALA A 175 17.64 6.60 -13.49
C ALA A 175 17.68 5.19 -14.12
N VAL A 176 18.52 5.03 -15.14
CA VAL A 176 18.68 3.83 -15.98
C VAL A 176 20.17 3.56 -16.23
N PRO A 177 20.57 2.35 -16.69
CA PRO A 177 21.98 2.09 -17.00
C PRO A 177 22.51 3.05 -18.09
N SER A 178 23.74 3.53 -17.93
CA SER A 178 24.37 4.51 -18.83
C SER A 178 24.45 4.02 -20.29
N VAL A 179 24.64 2.71 -20.48
CA VAL A 179 24.73 2.04 -21.78
C VAL A 179 23.38 1.90 -22.51
N ILE A 180 22.26 2.14 -21.82
CA ILE A 180 20.92 2.04 -22.42
C ILE A 180 20.50 3.42 -22.93
N SER A 181 20.19 3.52 -24.21
CA SER A 181 19.68 4.76 -24.84
C SER A 181 18.18 4.94 -24.62
N ASP A 182 17.70 6.20 -24.65
CA ASP A 182 16.27 6.50 -24.57
C ASP A 182 15.46 5.85 -25.71
N MET A 183 16.08 5.62 -26.88
CA MET A 183 15.44 4.86 -27.96
C MET A 183 15.16 3.41 -27.56
N THR A 184 16.09 2.76 -26.84
CA THR A 184 15.87 1.40 -26.31
C THR A 184 14.70 1.40 -25.32
N LEU A 185 14.63 2.43 -24.46
CA LEU A 185 13.52 2.60 -23.52
C LEU A 185 12.18 2.77 -24.21
N LYS A 186 12.11 3.51 -25.33
CA LYS A 186 10.88 3.68 -26.12
C LYS A 186 10.28 2.35 -26.59
N TYR A 187 11.12 1.38 -26.99
CA TYR A 187 10.65 0.05 -27.40
C TYR A 187 10.42 -0.92 -26.23
N ALA A 188 11.14 -0.75 -25.12
CA ALA A 188 10.95 -1.58 -23.93
C ALA A 188 9.62 -1.28 -23.20
N ARG A 189 9.15 -0.01 -23.25
CA ARG A 189 8.01 0.45 -22.45
C ARG A 189 6.74 -0.37 -22.68
N ASP A 190 6.43 -0.71 -23.93
CA ASP A 190 5.17 -1.37 -24.31
C ASP A 190 5.10 -2.81 -23.81
N PHE A 191 6.25 -3.38 -23.43
CA PHE A 191 6.31 -4.71 -22.83
C PHE A 191 6.05 -4.71 -21.32
N ARG A 192 6.01 -3.53 -20.68
CA ARG A 192 5.79 -3.38 -19.24
C ARG A 192 4.43 -2.74 -19.00
N SER A 193 3.62 -3.37 -18.13
CA SER A 193 2.29 -2.87 -17.78
C SER A 193 2.33 -1.38 -17.38
N ARG A 194 1.51 -0.54 -18.03
CA ARG A 194 1.46 0.92 -17.77
C ARG A 194 2.80 1.65 -18.02
N HIS A 195 3.65 1.07 -18.84
CA HIS A 195 4.95 1.62 -19.23
C HIS A 195 5.91 1.83 -18.05
N ARG A 196 5.75 1.05 -16.98
CA ARG A 196 6.57 1.13 -15.76
C ARG A 196 7.79 0.22 -15.89
N ILE A 197 8.76 0.68 -16.67
CA ILE A 197 10.00 -0.06 -16.97
C ILE A 197 10.86 -0.30 -15.71
N PRO A 198 11.78 -1.29 -15.74
CA PRO A 198 12.85 -1.41 -14.76
C PRO A 198 13.65 -0.10 -14.63
N ALA A 199 13.50 0.54 -13.47
CA ALA A 199 14.16 1.80 -13.14
C ALA A 199 14.86 1.70 -11.79
N LEU A 200 15.96 2.43 -11.62
CA LEU A 200 16.70 2.46 -10.36
C LEU A 200 15.85 3.05 -9.24
N SER A 201 15.85 2.35 -8.11
CA SER A 201 15.27 2.82 -6.86
C SER A 201 16.36 3.08 -5.80
N TYR A 202 17.35 2.20 -5.72
CA TYR A 202 18.46 2.31 -4.77
C TYR A 202 19.75 1.76 -5.33
N LEU A 203 20.86 2.41 -5.01
CA LEU A 203 22.21 1.97 -5.33
C LEU A 203 23.04 1.88 -4.05
N HIS A 204 23.55 0.69 -3.74
CA HIS A 204 24.28 0.46 -2.51
C HIS A 204 25.66 1.13 -2.57
N PRO A 205 26.04 1.92 -1.54
CA PRO A 205 27.17 2.84 -1.62
C PRO A 205 28.54 2.17 -1.73
N ILE A 206 28.67 0.90 -1.28
CA ILE A 206 29.96 0.19 -1.24
C ILE A 206 30.16 -0.75 -2.44
N ASN A 207 29.17 -1.60 -2.73
CA ASN A 207 29.32 -2.67 -3.73
C ASN A 207 28.64 -2.36 -5.08
N ASN A 208 28.04 -1.18 -5.23
CA ASN A 208 27.36 -0.75 -6.45
C ASN A 208 26.20 -1.65 -6.91
N CYS A 209 25.70 -2.55 -6.05
CA CYS A 209 24.54 -3.36 -6.35
C CYS A 209 23.27 -2.52 -6.24
N SER A 210 22.32 -2.80 -7.13
CA SER A 210 21.12 -1.97 -7.30
C SER A 210 19.85 -2.71 -6.95
N ILE A 211 18.92 -1.97 -6.35
CA ILE A 211 17.50 -2.32 -6.35
C ILE A 211 16.87 -1.53 -7.48
N THR A 212 16.29 -2.24 -8.44
CA THR A 212 15.45 -1.66 -9.49
C THR A 212 14.01 -2.09 -9.30
N ARG A 213 13.06 -1.30 -9.80
CA ARG A 213 11.63 -1.57 -9.68
C ARG A 213 10.91 -1.40 -11.01
N SER A 214 9.84 -2.17 -11.20
CA SER A 214 8.98 -2.12 -12.39
C SER A 214 7.57 -2.63 -12.14
N SER A 215 6.72 -2.58 -13.16
CA SER A 215 5.55 -3.47 -13.27
C SER A 215 5.94 -4.85 -13.83
N GLN A 216 4.99 -5.78 -13.85
CA GLN A 216 5.14 -7.04 -14.58
C GLN A 216 5.41 -6.82 -16.09
N PRO A 217 6.10 -7.77 -16.74
CA PRO A 217 6.15 -7.84 -18.19
C PRO A 217 4.81 -8.35 -18.79
N LEU A 218 4.65 -8.19 -20.10
CA LEU A 218 3.47 -8.58 -20.89
C LEU A 218 3.76 -9.71 -21.89
N PRO A 219 4.31 -10.87 -21.45
CA PRO A 219 4.58 -11.99 -22.35
C PRO A 219 3.27 -12.64 -22.84
N GLY A 220 2.24 -12.67 -22.00
CA GLY A 220 0.96 -13.31 -22.28
C GLY A 220 1.06 -14.80 -22.55
N ILE A 221 -0.05 -15.38 -23.00
CA ILE A 221 -0.15 -16.82 -23.31
C ILE A 221 0.84 -17.22 -24.40
N GLN A 222 1.05 -16.33 -25.38
CA GLN A 222 1.97 -16.55 -26.50
C GLN A 222 3.45 -16.43 -26.11
N ARG A 223 3.77 -16.13 -24.84
CA ARG A 223 5.13 -15.93 -24.34
C ARG A 223 5.95 -14.97 -25.20
N LYS A 224 5.33 -13.83 -25.56
CA LYS A 224 5.98 -12.75 -26.31
C LYS A 224 7.26 -12.32 -25.59
N ARG A 225 8.27 -11.99 -26.40
CA ARG A 225 9.56 -11.48 -25.96
C ARG A 225 9.71 -10.02 -26.36
N ASN A 226 10.56 -9.29 -25.63
CA ASN A 226 10.98 -7.96 -26.01
C ASN A 226 12.51 -7.85 -25.82
N PRO A 227 13.29 -7.87 -26.92
CA PRO A 227 14.75 -7.81 -26.84
C PRO A 227 15.27 -6.55 -26.13
N GLN A 228 14.53 -5.44 -26.17
CA GLN A 228 14.92 -4.19 -25.51
C GLN A 228 14.70 -4.24 -23.99
N ASP A 229 13.66 -4.91 -23.50
CA ASP A 229 13.46 -5.19 -22.07
C ASP A 229 14.51 -6.19 -21.56
N GLU A 230 14.78 -7.25 -22.33
CA GLU A 230 15.85 -8.22 -22.04
C GLU A 230 17.22 -7.52 -21.94
N LYS A 231 17.54 -6.64 -22.91
CA LYS A 231 18.77 -5.83 -22.92
C LYS A 231 18.84 -4.86 -21.75
N LEU A 232 17.73 -4.21 -21.40
CA LEU A 232 17.64 -3.29 -20.26
C LEU A 232 17.96 -4.02 -18.94
N ILE A 233 17.35 -5.18 -18.70
CA ILE A 233 17.60 -5.96 -17.48
C ILE A 233 19.04 -6.51 -17.46
N ALA A 234 19.53 -7.01 -18.58
CA ALA A 234 20.92 -7.47 -18.68
C ALA A 234 21.91 -6.34 -18.35
N ALA A 235 21.66 -5.12 -18.85
CA ALA A 235 22.48 -3.96 -18.56
C ALA A 235 22.42 -3.56 -17.08
N ILE A 236 21.25 -3.61 -16.44
CA ILE A 236 21.10 -3.38 -14.99
C ILE A 236 22.02 -4.31 -14.20
N PHE A 237 21.98 -5.61 -14.51
CA PHE A 237 22.75 -6.65 -13.83
C PHE A 237 24.25 -6.65 -14.17
N ALA A 238 24.66 -5.85 -15.16
CA ALA A 238 26.06 -5.64 -15.50
C ALA A 238 26.68 -4.39 -14.85
N THR A 239 25.88 -3.52 -14.21
CA THR A 239 26.36 -2.21 -13.70
C THR A 239 27.41 -2.27 -12.59
N SER A 240 27.49 -3.37 -11.83
CA SER A 240 28.52 -3.54 -10.77
C SER A 240 29.81 -4.21 -11.25
N LYS A 241 29.89 -4.66 -12.52
CA LYS A 241 31.06 -5.36 -13.03
C LYS A 241 32.15 -4.37 -13.46
N PRO A 242 33.39 -4.48 -12.95
CA PRO A 242 34.50 -3.68 -13.47
C PRO A 242 34.70 -4.02 -14.96
N ASN A 243 34.75 -2.98 -15.79
CA ASN A 243 34.91 -2.96 -17.26
C ASN A 243 33.68 -3.03 -18.17
N GLY A 244 32.45 -3.09 -17.67
CA GLY A 244 31.27 -2.92 -18.54
C GLY A 244 31.19 -3.90 -19.73
N GLU A 245 31.89 -5.03 -19.65
CA GLU A 245 31.77 -6.14 -20.60
C GLU A 245 30.36 -6.75 -20.44
N ILE A 246 29.41 -6.19 -21.17
CA ILE A 246 28.29 -6.95 -21.70
C ILE A 246 28.95 -8.12 -22.43
N TRP A 247 28.61 -9.37 -22.10
CA TRP A 247 29.14 -10.53 -22.81
C TRP A 247 28.84 -10.41 -24.32
N GLU A 248 29.75 -9.82 -25.07
CA GLU A 248 29.91 -10.03 -26.50
C GLU A 248 30.74 -11.30 -26.68
N ASP A 249 30.08 -12.45 -26.52
CA ASP A 249 30.39 -13.60 -27.36
C ASP A 249 29.21 -14.59 -27.37
N TYR A 250 28.28 -14.35 -28.29
CA TYR A 250 27.22 -15.29 -28.68
C TYR A 250 27.51 -15.87 -30.07
N SER A 251 28.74 -16.32 -30.29
CA SER A 251 29.12 -17.07 -31.50
C SER A 251 30.15 -18.16 -31.21
N THR A 252 29.92 -18.98 -30.19
CA THR A 252 30.46 -20.35 -30.19
C THR A 252 29.43 -21.32 -29.62
N ASN A 253 29.03 -22.29 -30.45
CA ASN A 253 28.18 -23.41 -30.05
C ASN A 253 28.90 -24.26 -28.99
N PRO A 254 28.33 -24.50 -27.80
CA PRO A 254 28.72 -25.65 -27.00
C PRO A 254 28.00 -26.88 -27.54
N SER A 255 28.77 -27.89 -27.95
CA SER A 255 28.29 -29.22 -28.32
C SER A 255 27.43 -29.86 -27.21
N PRO A 256 26.48 -30.75 -27.56
CA PRO A 256 25.51 -31.29 -26.62
C PRO A 256 26.16 -32.34 -25.73
N THR A 257 26.02 -32.19 -24.41
CA THR A 257 26.20 -33.30 -23.46
C THR A 257 24.98 -33.38 -22.57
N ASP A 258 24.60 -34.62 -22.27
CA ASP A 258 23.23 -35.07 -22.09
C ASP A 258 22.48 -34.50 -20.89
N SER A 259 21.23 -34.12 -21.13
CA SER A 259 20.18 -34.05 -20.11
C SER A 259 19.25 -35.25 -20.31
N PRO A 260 18.95 -36.07 -19.28
CA PRO A 260 18.03 -37.18 -19.43
C PRO A 260 16.62 -36.67 -19.74
N LYS A 261 16.02 -37.23 -20.79
CA LYS A 261 14.66 -36.92 -21.25
C LYS A 261 13.60 -37.53 -20.32
N SER A 262 12.52 -36.76 -20.20
CA SER A 262 11.14 -37.11 -19.88
C SER A 262 10.76 -38.57 -19.62
N SER A 263 9.98 -38.77 -18.56
CA SER A 263 8.87 -39.73 -18.56
C SER A 263 7.63 -39.07 -17.98
N THR A 264 6.66 -38.78 -18.84
CA THR A 264 5.26 -38.61 -18.49
C THR A 264 4.62 -39.96 -18.22
N ASP A 265 3.61 -39.94 -17.34
CA ASP A 265 2.50 -40.89 -17.14
C ASP A 265 2.53 -41.68 -15.83
N HIS A 266 1.71 -41.22 -14.87
CA HIS A 266 0.46 -41.88 -14.49
C HIS A 266 -0.16 -41.18 -13.26
N LEU A 267 -1.41 -40.71 -13.41
CA LEU A 267 -2.31 -40.44 -12.29
C LEU A 267 -2.75 -41.77 -11.66
N PRO A 268 -2.93 -41.80 -10.33
CA PRO A 268 -4.27 -42.11 -9.86
C PRO A 268 -4.79 -41.15 -8.80
N SER A 269 -6.10 -41.22 -8.67
CA SER A 269 -7.05 -40.43 -7.90
C SER A 269 -7.06 -40.73 -6.40
N GLU A 270 -7.64 -39.75 -5.68
CA GLU A 270 -8.31 -39.80 -4.37
C GLU A 270 -7.54 -39.53 -3.06
N SER A 271 -8.11 -38.55 -2.36
CA SER A 271 -8.23 -38.37 -0.90
C SER A 271 -7.09 -37.72 -0.11
N GLY A 272 -7.49 -36.77 0.76
CA GLY A 272 -6.78 -36.48 2.00
C GLY A 272 -5.88 -35.24 2.00
N ASP A 273 -6.45 -34.15 2.49
CA ASP A 273 -5.84 -33.13 3.36
C ASP A 273 -4.32 -33.25 3.62
N SER A 274 -3.52 -32.23 3.25
CA SER A 274 -2.26 -31.85 3.94
C SER A 274 -1.62 -30.60 3.35
N SER A 275 -1.29 -29.67 4.24
CA SER A 275 -0.39 -28.53 4.06
C SER A 275 1.00 -28.95 3.54
N ILE A 276 1.39 -28.47 2.34
CA ILE A 276 2.79 -28.43 1.93
C ILE A 276 3.38 -27.07 2.34
N VAL A 277 4.03 -27.07 3.49
CA VAL A 277 5.10 -26.16 3.83
C VAL A 277 6.35 -26.63 3.10
N VAL A 278 6.87 -25.82 2.18
CA VAL A 278 8.21 -26.04 1.63
C VAL A 278 9.19 -25.72 2.75
N ALA A 279 9.66 -26.77 3.43
CA ALA A 279 10.68 -26.70 4.46
C ALA A 279 12.03 -26.34 3.83
N GLY A 280 12.36 -25.05 3.83
CA GLY A 280 13.68 -24.52 3.48
C GLY A 280 14.62 -24.39 4.67
N GLN A 281 14.58 -25.31 5.65
CA GLN A 281 15.39 -25.19 6.87
C GLN A 281 16.09 -26.46 7.34
N THR A 282 16.12 -27.55 6.58
CA THR A 282 16.84 -28.78 6.97
C THR A 282 17.98 -29.19 6.03
N ALA A 283 18.22 -28.45 4.94
CA ALA A 283 19.31 -28.75 4.01
C ALA A 283 20.65 -28.09 4.38
N GLU A 284 20.67 -27.16 5.33
CA GLU A 284 21.90 -26.45 5.74
C GLU A 284 22.66 -27.21 6.84
N ASP A 285 21.97 -27.99 7.68
CA ASP A 285 22.59 -28.69 8.82
C ASP A 285 23.17 -30.08 8.47
N GLU A 286 22.72 -30.75 7.39
CA GLU A 286 23.34 -32.02 6.96
C GLU A 286 24.68 -31.82 6.23
N VAL A 287 24.96 -30.63 5.71
CA VAL A 287 26.18 -30.33 4.94
C VAL A 287 27.39 -30.09 5.86
N LEU A 288 27.17 -29.83 7.15
CA LEU A 288 28.22 -29.61 8.16
C LEU A 288 28.68 -30.88 8.89
N ALA A 289 28.01 -32.02 8.70
CA ALA A 289 28.21 -33.19 9.57
C ALA A 289 29.17 -34.26 9.02
N ASN A 290 29.60 -34.24 7.76
CA ASN A 290 30.48 -35.31 7.25
C ASN A 290 31.37 -34.93 6.06
N PRO A 291 32.67 -34.59 6.26
CA PRO A 291 33.54 -34.17 5.17
C PRO A 291 34.19 -35.31 4.36
N ALA A 292 33.76 -36.57 4.54
CA ALA A 292 34.57 -37.72 4.11
C ALA A 292 34.11 -38.47 2.83
N ASN A 293 32.98 -38.15 2.17
CA ASN A 293 32.44 -39.04 1.12
C ASN A 293 32.17 -38.42 -0.26
N LEU A 294 32.91 -37.38 -0.67
CA LEU A 294 32.88 -36.92 -2.06
C LEU A 294 34.30 -36.77 -2.62
N VAL A 295 34.95 -37.91 -2.86
CA VAL A 295 36.08 -38.00 -3.78
C VAL A 295 35.57 -38.64 -5.06
N VAL A 296 35.21 -37.79 -6.03
CA VAL A 296 35.17 -38.19 -7.44
C VAL A 296 36.53 -37.80 -8.02
N GLU A 297 37.37 -38.78 -8.30
CA GLU A 297 38.62 -38.57 -9.02
C GLU A 297 38.33 -38.02 -10.42
N GLY A 298 38.95 -36.89 -10.80
CA GLY A 298 39.14 -36.53 -12.20
C GLY A 298 38.62 -35.19 -12.74
N ALA A 299 38.21 -34.22 -11.91
CA ALA A 299 37.93 -32.86 -12.39
C ALA A 299 38.52 -31.80 -11.45
N PRO A 300 39.26 -30.78 -11.93
CA PRO A 300 39.71 -29.68 -11.10
C PRO A 300 38.52 -28.76 -10.83
N ILE A 301 37.67 -29.11 -9.87
CA ILE A 301 36.69 -28.17 -9.32
C ILE A 301 37.47 -27.26 -8.38
N GLY A 302 38.05 -26.21 -8.95
CA GLY A 302 38.59 -25.11 -8.14
C GLY A 302 37.47 -24.60 -7.23
N ARG A 303 37.63 -24.79 -5.92
CA ARG A 303 36.73 -24.20 -4.93
C ARG A 303 36.75 -22.68 -5.16
N LYS A 304 35.64 -22.14 -5.68
CA LYS A 304 35.47 -20.70 -5.83
C LYS A 304 35.20 -20.11 -4.45
N TYR A 305 36.21 -19.46 -3.87
CA TYR A 305 36.08 -18.72 -2.62
C TYR A 305 35.61 -17.28 -2.91
N GLY A 306 34.68 -16.74 -2.10
CA GLY A 306 34.14 -15.38 -2.24
C GLY A 306 32.64 -15.33 -2.59
N ALA A 307 32.00 -14.17 -2.40
CA ALA A 307 30.59 -13.96 -2.75
C ALA A 307 30.39 -14.11 -4.27
N GLN A 308 29.53 -15.04 -4.68
CA GLN A 308 29.14 -15.20 -6.08
C GLN A 308 27.89 -14.38 -6.33
N GLN A 309 27.95 -13.45 -7.29
CA GLN A 309 26.77 -12.67 -7.67
C GLN A 309 25.69 -13.61 -8.23
N SER A 310 24.51 -13.57 -7.62
CA SER A 310 23.31 -14.27 -8.02
C SER A 310 22.16 -13.27 -8.07
N ASN A 311 22.06 -12.55 -9.20
CA ASN A 311 21.03 -11.53 -9.39
C ASN A 311 19.63 -12.15 -9.27
N LEU A 312 18.68 -11.35 -8.78
CA LEU A 312 17.34 -11.82 -8.45
C LEU A 312 16.26 -10.95 -9.09
N ILE A 313 15.30 -11.60 -9.73
CA ILE A 313 14.03 -10.99 -10.12
C ILE A 313 12.98 -11.45 -9.11
N VAL A 314 12.39 -10.48 -8.43
CA VAL A 314 11.38 -10.69 -7.38
C VAL A 314 10.01 -10.33 -7.93
N ASP A 315 9.15 -11.33 -8.07
CA ASP A 315 7.72 -11.13 -8.23
C ASP A 315 7.06 -11.20 -6.85
N ALA A 316 6.56 -10.08 -6.35
CA ALA A 316 5.98 -10.03 -5.01
C ALA A 316 4.70 -10.89 -4.86
N ARG A 317 4.10 -11.36 -5.97
CA ARG A 317 2.84 -12.10 -5.95
C ARG A 317 3.03 -13.56 -5.51
N PRO A 318 1.95 -14.24 -5.08
CA PRO A 318 1.89 -15.69 -5.11
C PRO A 318 2.04 -16.21 -6.54
N LEU A 319 2.72 -17.35 -6.70
CA LEU A 319 2.93 -18.01 -7.99
C LEU A 319 1.62 -18.21 -8.77
N ILE A 320 0.56 -18.67 -8.09
CA ILE A 320 -0.77 -18.90 -8.68
C ILE A 320 -1.31 -17.61 -9.31
N ASN A 321 -1.15 -16.47 -8.64
CA ASN A 321 -1.63 -15.19 -9.15
C ASN A 321 -0.80 -14.73 -10.36
N SER A 322 0.50 -15.05 -10.41
CA SER A 322 1.34 -14.78 -11.57
C SER A 322 0.95 -15.65 -12.79
N LEU A 323 0.66 -16.93 -12.56
CA LEU A 323 0.14 -17.85 -13.58
C LEU A 323 -1.23 -17.40 -14.12
N ALA A 324 -2.14 -17.01 -13.23
CA ALA A 324 -3.45 -16.48 -13.64
C ALA A 324 -3.34 -15.20 -14.48
N ASN A 325 -2.39 -14.30 -14.15
CA ASN A 325 -2.13 -13.12 -14.98
C ASN A 325 -1.55 -13.49 -16.36
N SER A 326 -0.79 -14.58 -16.46
CA SER A 326 -0.27 -15.07 -17.74
C SER A 326 -1.39 -15.44 -18.71
N ALA A 327 -2.49 -15.97 -18.19
CA ALA A 327 -3.69 -16.33 -18.97
C ALA A 327 -4.44 -15.12 -19.56
N ILE A 328 -4.12 -13.89 -19.15
CA ILE A 328 -4.76 -12.65 -19.65
C ILE A 328 -3.77 -11.71 -20.33
N GLY A 329 -2.69 -12.25 -20.90
CA GLY A 329 -1.72 -11.44 -21.66
C GLY A 329 -0.60 -10.81 -20.82
N LYS A 330 -0.58 -11.02 -19.49
CA LYS A 330 0.45 -10.53 -18.57
C LYS A 330 1.43 -11.66 -18.24
N GLY A 331 2.15 -11.59 -17.12
CA GLY A 331 2.94 -12.73 -16.64
C GLY A 331 4.16 -12.31 -15.82
N SER A 332 5.24 -13.05 -15.99
CA SER A 332 6.54 -12.83 -15.36
C SER A 332 7.64 -13.34 -16.30
N GLU A 333 8.86 -12.90 -16.08
CA GLU A 333 10.06 -13.11 -16.89
C GLU A 333 10.38 -14.60 -17.09
N ASP A 334 10.57 -15.05 -18.33
CA ASP A 334 11.01 -16.42 -18.64
C ASP A 334 12.53 -16.53 -18.51
N MET A 335 13.01 -17.30 -17.52
CA MET A 335 14.45 -17.37 -17.21
C MET A 335 15.30 -17.95 -18.36
N GLY A 336 14.70 -18.58 -19.38
CA GLY A 336 15.40 -18.93 -20.62
C GLY A 336 15.92 -17.72 -21.40
N HIS A 337 15.32 -16.53 -21.21
CA HIS A 337 15.67 -15.28 -21.89
C HIS A 337 16.33 -14.25 -20.97
N TYR A 338 16.05 -14.28 -19.67
CA TYR A 338 16.67 -13.39 -18.67
C TYR A 338 17.84 -14.10 -17.97
N LYS A 339 18.91 -14.34 -18.73
CA LYS A 339 20.10 -15.05 -18.25
C LYS A 339 20.84 -14.26 -17.17
N GLY A 340 21.56 -14.97 -16.30
CA GLY A 340 22.37 -14.34 -15.24
C GLY A 340 21.57 -13.82 -14.04
N ALA A 341 20.30 -14.21 -13.93
CA ALA A 341 19.45 -13.98 -12.78
C ALA A 341 18.59 -15.20 -12.47
N THR A 342 18.16 -15.29 -11.22
CA THR A 342 17.13 -16.23 -10.76
C THR A 342 15.83 -15.48 -10.50
N LYS A 343 14.72 -16.21 -10.38
CA LYS A 343 13.41 -15.62 -10.07
C LYS A 343 12.82 -16.20 -8.80
N ALA A 344 12.25 -15.35 -7.95
CA ALA A 344 11.53 -15.74 -6.74
C ALA A 344 10.12 -15.14 -6.68
N PHE A 345 9.19 -15.88 -6.07
CA PHE A 345 7.82 -15.44 -5.77
C PHE A 345 7.67 -15.27 -4.25
N LEU A 346 7.31 -14.07 -3.79
CA LEU A 346 7.24 -13.79 -2.34
C LEU A 346 5.89 -14.13 -1.70
N GLY A 347 4.85 -14.44 -2.48
CA GLY A 347 3.57 -14.85 -1.89
C GLY A 347 2.76 -13.72 -1.24
N ILE A 348 3.09 -12.44 -1.47
CA ILE A 348 2.39 -11.32 -0.85
C ILE A 348 1.04 -11.12 -1.55
N ALA A 349 -0.03 -11.34 -0.79
CA ALA A 349 -1.40 -11.28 -1.27
C ALA A 349 -1.79 -9.87 -1.80
N ASN A 350 -2.93 -9.80 -2.49
CA ASN A 350 -3.40 -8.57 -3.14
C ASN A 350 -4.11 -7.62 -2.15
N ILE A 351 -4.51 -6.46 -2.67
CA ILE A 351 -5.16 -5.37 -1.91
C ILE A 351 -6.47 -5.79 -1.22
N HIS A 352 -7.21 -6.75 -1.78
CA HIS A 352 -8.48 -7.24 -1.23
C HIS A 352 -8.25 -8.09 0.02
N VAL A 353 -7.24 -8.95 -0.01
CA VAL A 353 -6.84 -9.76 1.15
C VAL A 353 -6.42 -8.83 2.30
N MET A 354 -5.63 -7.80 2.02
CA MET A 354 -5.18 -6.85 3.04
C MET A 354 -6.33 -6.01 3.62
N ARG A 355 -7.29 -5.59 2.77
CA ARG A 355 -8.53 -4.92 3.23
C ARG A 355 -9.32 -5.83 4.16
N ASN A 356 -9.54 -7.08 3.77
CA ASN A 356 -10.30 -8.04 4.57
C ASN A 356 -9.60 -8.35 5.89
N SER A 357 -8.26 -8.44 5.89
CA SER A 357 -7.47 -8.61 7.10
C SER A 357 -7.67 -7.45 8.09
N LEU A 358 -7.57 -6.20 7.63
CA LEU A 358 -7.82 -5.04 8.47
C LEU A 358 -9.27 -4.95 8.96
N ASN A 359 -10.25 -5.25 8.11
CA ASN A 359 -11.66 -5.25 8.50
C ASN A 359 -11.94 -6.21 9.65
N LYS A 360 -11.31 -7.40 9.65
CA LYS A 360 -11.43 -8.34 10.78
C LYS A 360 -10.89 -7.76 12.09
N ILE A 361 -9.79 -7.00 12.05
CA ILE A 361 -9.28 -6.29 13.23
C ILE A 361 -10.30 -5.24 13.67
N VAL A 362 -10.75 -4.41 12.75
CA VAL A 362 -11.72 -3.32 12.99
C VAL A 362 -13.02 -3.84 13.62
N ASP A 363 -13.52 -4.99 13.16
CA ASP A 363 -14.70 -5.65 13.75
C ASP A 363 -14.40 -6.19 15.16
N THR A 364 -13.23 -6.79 15.38
CA THR A 364 -12.80 -7.27 16.71
C THR A 364 -12.66 -6.13 17.73
N LEU A 365 -12.10 -5.00 17.30
CA LEU A 365 -11.94 -3.81 18.15
C LEU A 365 -13.29 -3.18 18.51
N LYS A 366 -14.23 -3.15 17.56
CA LYS A 366 -15.58 -2.62 17.78
C LYS A 366 -16.31 -3.35 18.91
N ASP A 367 -16.24 -4.68 18.93
CA ASP A 367 -16.90 -5.47 19.99
C ASP A 367 -16.26 -5.22 21.36
N SER A 368 -14.92 -5.04 21.39
CA SER A 368 -14.16 -4.64 22.57
C SER A 368 -14.56 -3.23 23.07
N ASP A 369 -14.68 -2.25 22.17
CA ASP A 369 -15.04 -0.87 22.54
C ASP A 369 -16.46 -0.77 23.11
N ILE A 370 -17.38 -1.63 22.65
CA ILE A 370 -18.77 -1.68 23.13
C ILE A 370 -18.87 -2.36 24.49
N THR A 371 -18.15 -3.48 24.68
CA THR A 371 -18.23 -4.29 25.91
C THR A 371 -17.33 -3.78 27.04
N GLY A 372 -16.30 -3.00 26.70
CA GLY A 372 -15.25 -2.58 27.64
C GLY A 372 -14.26 -3.71 27.98
N LEU A 373 -14.37 -4.86 27.32
CA LEU A 373 -13.45 -5.98 27.47
C LEU A 373 -12.28 -5.85 26.49
N PRO A 374 -11.10 -6.44 26.80
CA PRO A 374 -9.99 -6.48 25.85
C PRO A 374 -10.39 -7.22 24.56
N PRO A 375 -9.79 -6.86 23.41
CA PRO A 375 -10.07 -7.53 22.15
C PRO A 375 -9.72 -9.02 22.21
N SER A 376 -10.54 -9.86 21.58
CA SER A 376 -10.29 -11.29 21.51
C SER A 376 -9.01 -11.58 20.73
N ARG A 377 -7.99 -12.09 21.41
CA ARG A 377 -6.70 -12.46 20.80
C ARG A 377 -6.87 -13.52 19.71
N GLU A 378 -7.79 -14.46 19.88
CA GLU A 378 -8.08 -15.48 18.87
C GLU A 378 -8.62 -14.85 17.57
N GLN A 379 -9.54 -13.89 17.69
CA GLN A 379 -10.08 -13.17 16.53
C GLN A 379 -9.01 -12.28 15.87
N LEU A 380 -8.15 -11.64 16.67
CA LEU A 380 -6.99 -10.91 16.17
C LEU A 380 -6.06 -11.82 15.36
N VAL A 381 -5.73 -13.03 15.83
CA VAL A 381 -4.91 -13.99 15.07
C VAL A 381 -5.62 -14.42 13.77
N LYS A 382 -6.93 -14.66 13.80
CA LYS A 382 -7.75 -15.00 12.63
C LYS A 382 -7.82 -13.88 11.57
N SER A 383 -7.41 -12.66 11.90
CA SER A 383 -7.24 -11.57 10.92
C SER A 383 -6.11 -11.85 9.93
N GLY A 384 -5.07 -12.59 10.34
CA GLY A 384 -3.86 -12.83 9.56
C GLY A 384 -2.95 -11.60 9.41
N TRP A 385 -3.22 -10.49 10.09
CA TRP A 385 -2.48 -9.24 9.91
C TRP A 385 -0.99 -9.38 10.17
N LEU A 386 -0.60 -9.92 11.33
CA LEU A 386 0.83 -10.13 11.66
C LEU A 386 1.51 -11.09 10.68
N LYS A 387 0.79 -12.08 10.15
CA LYS A 387 1.32 -12.96 9.09
C LYS A 387 1.62 -12.17 7.81
N HIS A 388 0.78 -11.21 7.45
CA HIS A 388 1.03 -10.34 6.30
C HIS A 388 2.20 -9.37 6.55
N ILE A 389 2.30 -8.78 7.74
CA ILE A 389 3.45 -7.92 8.11
C ILE A 389 4.75 -8.73 8.08
N ALA A 390 4.78 -9.92 8.68
CA ALA A 390 5.92 -10.81 8.66
C ALA A 390 6.33 -11.20 7.22
N GLY A 391 5.36 -11.50 6.35
CA GLY A 391 5.64 -11.83 4.94
C GLY A 391 6.24 -10.66 4.14
N ILE A 392 5.81 -9.43 4.41
CA ILE A 392 6.40 -8.23 3.79
C ILE A 392 7.84 -8.02 4.31
N LEU A 393 8.06 -8.15 5.62
CA LEU A 393 9.38 -8.04 6.24
C LEU A 393 10.35 -9.12 5.76
N ASP A 394 9.88 -10.36 5.56
CA ASP A 394 10.68 -11.46 5.03
C ASP A 394 11.12 -11.21 3.58
N GLY A 395 10.19 -10.69 2.76
CA GLY A 395 10.52 -10.25 1.41
C GLY A 395 11.59 -9.15 1.39
N ALA A 396 11.45 -8.13 2.23
CA ALA A 396 12.42 -7.06 2.35
C ALA A 396 13.78 -7.56 2.89
N ARG A 397 13.77 -8.46 3.87
CA ARG A 397 14.96 -9.13 4.40
C ARG A 397 15.70 -9.88 3.28
N THR A 398 14.99 -10.67 2.48
CA THR A 398 15.57 -11.42 1.35
C THR A 398 16.24 -10.49 0.33
N ILE A 399 15.57 -9.40 -0.03
CA ILE A 399 16.11 -8.40 -0.96
C ILE A 399 17.35 -7.72 -0.37
N ALA A 400 17.31 -7.31 0.90
CA ALA A 400 18.43 -6.67 1.57
C ALA A 400 19.62 -7.62 1.74
N GLN A 401 19.40 -8.91 2.01
CA GLN A 401 20.46 -9.92 2.06
C GLN A 401 21.13 -10.09 0.70
N LYS A 402 20.35 -10.18 -0.39
CA LYS A 402 20.88 -10.27 -1.76
C LYS A 402 21.79 -9.08 -2.09
N ILE A 403 21.41 -7.87 -1.69
CA ILE A 403 22.16 -6.65 -1.98
C ILE A 403 23.37 -6.51 -1.05
N GLY A 404 23.16 -6.59 0.26
CA GLY A 404 24.14 -6.24 1.28
C GLY A 404 25.14 -7.34 1.63
N ILE A 405 24.78 -8.61 1.44
CA ILE A 405 25.59 -9.78 1.80
C ILE A 405 26.06 -10.54 0.56
N GLU A 406 25.15 -10.82 -0.38
CA GLU A 406 25.48 -11.58 -1.59
C GLU A 406 25.99 -10.71 -2.75
N HIS A 407 26.05 -9.39 -2.56
CA HIS A 407 26.55 -8.44 -3.55
C HIS A 407 25.88 -8.63 -4.94
N SER A 408 24.56 -8.81 -4.93
CA SER A 408 23.77 -9.16 -6.10
C SER A 408 22.68 -8.13 -6.36
N HIS A 409 22.40 -7.84 -7.62
CA HIS A 409 21.35 -6.91 -8.01
C HIS A 409 19.95 -7.53 -7.84
N VAL A 410 18.96 -6.69 -7.57
CA VAL A 410 17.56 -7.13 -7.44
C VAL A 410 16.63 -6.27 -8.30
N LEU A 411 15.79 -6.90 -9.11
CA LEU A 411 14.64 -6.28 -9.77
C LEU A 411 13.36 -6.68 -9.05
N ILE A 412 12.62 -5.71 -8.52
CA ILE A 412 11.36 -5.92 -7.81
C ILE A 412 10.18 -5.53 -8.71
N HIS A 413 9.23 -6.44 -8.88
CA HIS A 413 7.94 -6.09 -9.46
C HIS A 413 6.79 -6.84 -8.78
N CYS A 414 5.57 -6.49 -9.16
CA CYS A 414 4.37 -7.25 -8.83
C CYS A 414 3.46 -7.21 -10.06
N SER A 415 2.15 -6.97 -9.92
CA SER A 415 1.27 -6.67 -11.06
C SER A 415 1.60 -5.28 -11.64
N ASP A 416 1.10 -4.21 -11.00
CA ASP A 416 1.26 -2.83 -11.50
C ASP A 416 2.54 -2.13 -10.97
N GLY A 417 3.20 -2.66 -9.95
CA GLY A 417 4.49 -2.11 -9.47
C GLY A 417 4.39 -0.88 -8.56
N TRP A 418 3.23 -0.61 -7.95
CA TRP A 418 3.02 0.57 -7.07
C TRP A 418 2.51 0.26 -5.64
N ASP A 419 2.13 -0.99 -5.34
CA ASP A 419 1.68 -1.40 -4.00
C ASP A 419 2.79 -2.18 -3.27
N ARG A 420 2.81 -3.50 -3.45
CA ARG A 420 3.81 -4.41 -2.84
C ARG A 420 5.24 -4.06 -3.22
N THR A 421 5.45 -3.61 -4.46
CA THR A 421 6.77 -3.16 -4.93
C THR A 421 7.24 -1.94 -4.13
N SER A 422 6.36 -1.00 -3.79
CA SER A 422 6.71 0.16 -2.95
C SER A 422 7.02 -0.28 -1.52
N GLN A 423 6.23 -1.21 -0.95
CA GLN A 423 6.51 -1.79 0.37
C GLN A 423 7.90 -2.43 0.43
N LEU A 424 8.18 -3.35 -0.49
CA LEU A 424 9.44 -4.10 -0.54
C LEU A 424 10.63 -3.19 -0.81
N SER A 425 10.51 -2.28 -1.78
CA SER A 425 11.57 -1.34 -2.14
C SER A 425 11.94 -0.43 -0.98
N ALA A 426 10.95 0.20 -0.34
CA ALA A 426 11.17 1.13 0.75
C ALA A 426 11.72 0.44 2.01
N LEU A 427 11.16 -0.72 2.39
CA LEU A 427 11.66 -1.47 3.55
C LEU A 427 13.08 -1.97 3.34
N SER A 428 13.40 -2.52 2.15
CA SER A 428 14.76 -2.97 1.85
C SER A 428 15.77 -1.83 1.96
N GLN A 429 15.39 -0.63 1.52
CA GLN A 429 16.20 0.57 1.66
C GLN A 429 16.44 0.98 3.13
N ILE A 430 15.43 0.86 4.00
CA ILE A 430 15.59 1.09 5.44
C ILE A 430 16.57 0.08 6.07
N LEU A 431 16.53 -1.19 5.63
CA LEU A 431 17.44 -2.23 6.10
C LEU A 431 18.89 -2.00 5.65
N LEU A 432 19.09 -1.36 4.49
CA LEU A 432 20.39 -1.20 3.84
C LEU A 432 21.09 0.15 4.12
N ASP A 433 20.33 1.23 4.32
CA ASP A 433 20.87 2.60 4.34
C ASP A 433 20.49 3.33 5.65
N PRO A 434 21.46 3.75 6.49
CA PRO A 434 21.21 4.54 7.70
C PRO A 434 20.55 5.88 7.43
N TYR A 435 20.74 6.47 6.24
CA TYR A 435 20.11 7.73 5.88
C TYR A 435 18.59 7.64 6.00
N TYR A 436 17.96 6.59 5.49
CA TYR A 436 16.50 6.42 5.54
C TYR A 436 15.93 6.12 6.92
N ARG A 437 16.79 5.95 7.93
CA ARG A 437 16.42 5.84 9.35
C ARG A 437 16.47 7.18 10.08
N THR A 438 17.00 8.22 9.45
CA THR A 438 16.82 9.61 9.89
C THR A 438 15.40 10.09 9.55
N MET A 439 14.90 11.10 10.26
CA MET A 439 13.58 11.68 9.98
C MET A 439 13.53 12.31 8.59
N GLU A 440 14.59 13.03 8.20
CA GLU A 440 14.69 13.61 6.85
C GLU A 440 14.77 12.52 5.78
N GLY A 441 15.61 11.51 5.99
CA GLY A 441 15.74 10.41 5.03
C GLY A 441 14.46 9.60 4.91
N PHE A 442 13.72 9.37 6.00
CA PHE A 442 12.41 8.70 5.93
C PHE A 442 11.39 9.53 5.13
N ILE A 443 11.37 10.86 5.30
CA ILE A 443 10.55 11.75 4.47
C ILE A 443 10.92 11.62 2.99
N VAL A 444 12.21 11.68 2.66
CA VAL A 444 12.72 11.49 1.29
C VAL A 444 12.35 10.10 0.75
N LEU A 445 12.41 9.06 1.56
CA LEU A 445 12.03 7.71 1.18
C LEU A 445 10.54 7.63 0.81
N VAL A 446 9.66 8.26 1.59
CA VAL A 446 8.21 8.30 1.30
C VAL A 446 7.95 9.13 0.04
N GLU A 447 8.56 10.30 -0.08
CA GLU A 447 8.44 11.16 -1.28
C GLU A 447 8.92 10.46 -2.55
N LYS A 448 10.00 9.69 -2.48
CA LYS A 448 10.53 8.89 -3.59
C LYS A 448 9.68 7.65 -3.86
N GLU A 449 9.71 6.68 -2.95
CA GLU A 449 9.24 5.32 -3.23
C GLU A 449 7.72 5.17 -3.30
N TRP A 450 6.98 6.09 -2.70
CA TRP A 450 5.52 6.05 -2.65
C TRP A 450 4.91 7.15 -3.49
N LEU A 451 5.32 8.39 -3.25
CA LEU A 451 4.70 9.53 -3.89
C LEU A 451 5.17 9.64 -5.35
N SER A 452 6.47 9.77 -5.62
CA SER A 452 6.97 10.00 -6.99
C SER A 452 6.78 8.78 -7.88
N PHE A 453 6.98 7.56 -7.34
CA PHE A 453 6.73 6.30 -8.05
C PHE A 453 5.23 5.91 -8.16
N GLY A 454 4.30 6.77 -7.72
CA GLY A 454 2.89 6.67 -8.08
C GLY A 454 2.12 5.57 -7.35
N HIS A 455 2.34 5.41 -6.04
CA HIS A 455 1.38 4.70 -5.20
C HIS A 455 0.02 5.43 -5.25
N GLN A 456 -1.05 4.68 -5.47
CA GLN A 456 -2.39 5.21 -5.71
C GLN A 456 -3.07 5.67 -4.42
N PHE A 457 -2.51 6.65 -3.70
CA PHE A 457 -3.01 7.09 -2.38
C PHE A 457 -4.48 7.48 -2.41
N ARG A 458 -4.95 8.19 -3.45
CA ARG A 458 -6.35 8.60 -3.54
C ARG A 458 -7.28 7.39 -3.63
N HIS A 459 -6.94 6.40 -4.47
CA HIS A 459 -7.73 5.17 -4.57
C HIS A 459 -7.64 4.29 -3.32
N ARG A 460 -6.43 4.15 -2.75
CA ARG A 460 -6.18 3.28 -1.58
C ARG A 460 -6.76 3.84 -0.29
N ASN A 461 -6.80 5.16 -0.15
CA ASN A 461 -7.35 5.84 1.03
C ASN A 461 -8.84 6.15 0.87
N GLY A 462 -9.31 6.50 -0.34
CA GLY A 462 -10.70 6.88 -0.58
C GLY A 462 -11.14 8.12 0.21
N PRO A 463 -10.50 9.29 -0.02
CA PRO A 463 -10.71 10.50 0.80
C PRO A 463 -12.09 11.13 0.64
N LEU A 464 -12.84 10.80 -0.44
CA LEU A 464 -14.20 11.29 -0.67
C LEU A 464 -15.30 10.37 -0.12
N SER A 465 -14.89 9.32 0.61
CA SER A 465 -15.77 8.38 1.31
C SER A 465 -16.84 7.71 0.43
N SER A 466 -17.77 6.97 1.04
CA SER A 466 -18.88 6.30 0.36
C SER A 466 -20.15 6.31 1.20
N GLU A 467 -21.29 6.59 0.57
CA GLU A 467 -22.59 6.53 1.23
C GLU A 467 -22.90 5.13 1.80
N LYS A 468 -22.28 4.06 1.26
CA LYS A 468 -22.42 2.69 1.76
C LYS A 468 -21.95 2.51 3.21
N TRP A 469 -21.15 3.44 3.73
CA TRP A 469 -20.66 3.40 5.11
C TRP A 469 -21.53 4.19 6.09
N PHE A 470 -22.57 4.84 5.59
CA PHE A 470 -23.60 5.51 6.38
C PHE A 470 -24.84 4.60 6.41
N GLU A 471 -25.11 3.99 7.55
CA GLU A 471 -26.16 2.99 7.72
C GLU A 471 -27.19 3.44 8.76
N ILE A 472 -28.47 3.20 8.50
CA ILE A 472 -29.55 3.37 9.49
C ILE A 472 -29.94 1.98 10.00
N GLU A 473 -29.91 1.79 11.32
CA GLU A 473 -30.24 0.53 11.94
C GLU A 473 -31.76 0.29 11.94
N GLY A 474 -32.20 -0.88 11.47
CA GLY A 474 -33.61 -1.25 11.33
C GLY A 474 -34.12 -1.22 9.88
N GLU A 475 -33.49 -0.46 8.97
CA GLU A 475 -33.91 -0.41 7.56
C GLU A 475 -33.60 -1.71 6.79
N ARG A 476 -32.63 -2.54 7.20
CA ARG A 476 -32.33 -3.82 6.52
C ARG A 476 -33.42 -4.90 6.70
N ILE A 477 -34.42 -4.69 7.56
CA ILE A 477 -35.55 -5.62 7.77
C ILE A 477 -36.80 -5.16 6.98
N GLY A 478 -36.82 -3.93 6.46
CA GLY A 478 -37.91 -3.40 5.66
C GLY A 478 -37.56 -3.40 4.18
N GLY A 479 -38.09 -4.37 3.43
CA GLY A 479 -38.10 -4.29 1.98
C GLY A 479 -38.66 -2.94 1.51
N ASP A 480 -38.01 -2.42 0.48
CA ASP A 480 -38.37 -1.31 -0.40
C ASP A 480 -39.82 -0.82 -0.26
N ARG A 481 -40.00 0.35 0.36
CA ARG A 481 -41.30 1.05 0.45
C ARG A 481 -41.27 2.33 -0.37
N THR A 482 -41.12 2.17 -1.69
CA THR A 482 -41.57 3.19 -2.66
C THR A 482 -42.19 2.54 -3.90
N SER A 483 -43.48 2.17 -3.82
CA SER A 483 -44.41 2.26 -4.96
C SER A 483 -45.84 1.88 -4.53
N THR A 484 -46.74 2.85 -4.60
CA THR A 484 -48.19 2.69 -4.55
C THR A 484 -48.69 2.03 -5.85
N SER A 485 -49.36 0.87 -5.76
CA SER A 485 -50.66 0.54 -6.40
C SER A 485 -50.84 -0.98 -6.68
N SER A 486 -51.83 -1.57 -6.00
CA SER A 486 -52.75 -2.64 -6.45
C SER A 486 -52.26 -3.80 -7.34
N GLN A 487 -52.18 -5.01 -6.79
CA GLN A 487 -53.03 -6.18 -7.15
C GLN A 487 -52.63 -7.44 -6.36
N VAL A 488 -53.61 -8.32 -6.15
CA VAL A 488 -53.60 -9.49 -5.23
C VAL A 488 -53.25 -10.79 -5.98
N SER A 489 -52.68 -11.76 -5.23
CA SER A 489 -52.66 -13.23 -5.43
C SER A 489 -51.38 -13.92 -5.99
N PRO A 490 -51.14 -15.21 -5.65
CA PRO A 490 -49.94 -15.61 -4.89
C PRO A 490 -49.01 -16.58 -5.65
N ASN A 491 -47.73 -16.64 -5.27
CA ASN A 491 -47.02 -17.93 -5.25
C ASN A 491 -45.68 -17.90 -4.49
N SER A 492 -45.55 -18.89 -3.62
CA SER A 492 -44.37 -19.26 -2.84
C SER A 492 -43.23 -19.71 -3.75
N ARG A 493 -42.21 -18.86 -3.96
CA ARG A 493 -40.92 -19.29 -4.55
C ARG A 493 -39.65 -18.66 -3.97
N ASN A 494 -39.73 -17.67 -3.08
CA ASN A 494 -38.54 -16.92 -2.66
C ASN A 494 -37.81 -17.47 -1.42
N ALA A 495 -38.27 -18.58 -0.84
CA ALA A 495 -37.52 -19.30 0.20
C ALA A 495 -36.41 -20.21 -0.38
N LEU A 496 -36.48 -20.55 -1.66
CA LEU A 496 -35.48 -21.41 -2.32
C LEU A 496 -34.29 -20.60 -2.88
N GLU A 497 -34.45 -19.31 -3.18
CA GLU A 497 -33.38 -18.49 -3.75
C GLU A 497 -32.28 -18.14 -2.73
N ASN A 498 -32.67 -17.96 -1.45
CA ASN A 498 -31.72 -17.74 -0.36
C ASN A 498 -31.02 -19.02 0.15
N ALA A 499 -31.58 -20.20 -0.13
CA ALA A 499 -30.90 -21.46 0.06
C ALA A 499 -29.91 -21.76 -1.10
N ILE A 500 -30.21 -21.29 -2.32
CA ILE A 500 -29.37 -21.50 -3.51
C ILE A 500 -28.15 -20.56 -3.54
N TRP A 501 -28.18 -19.39 -2.88
CA TRP A 501 -27.00 -18.53 -2.71
C TRP A 501 -25.98 -19.06 -1.68
N THR A 502 -26.42 -19.90 -0.76
CA THR A 502 -25.55 -20.58 0.22
C THR A 502 -24.94 -21.87 -0.38
N ALA A 503 -25.57 -22.46 -1.39
CA ALA A 503 -25.13 -23.70 -2.04
C ALA A 503 -24.45 -23.52 -3.43
N LYS A 504 -24.43 -22.32 -4.02
CA LYS A 504 -23.64 -22.03 -5.25
C LYS A 504 -22.25 -21.44 -4.99
N GLY A 505 -21.84 -21.32 -3.73
CA GLY A 505 -20.49 -20.92 -3.32
C GLY A 505 -19.42 -22.02 -3.40
N LEU A 506 -19.77 -23.24 -3.86
CA LEU A 506 -18.84 -24.37 -3.91
C LEU A 506 -18.29 -24.70 -5.30
N PHE A 507 -18.79 -24.10 -6.39
CA PHE A 507 -18.19 -24.26 -7.73
C PHE A 507 -18.45 -23.05 -8.63
N ASN A 508 -17.72 -21.94 -8.42
CA ASN A 508 -17.34 -21.02 -9.52
C ASN A 508 -16.22 -20.05 -9.08
N ASN A 509 -14.97 -20.48 -9.25
CA ASN A 509 -13.81 -19.58 -9.20
C ASN A 509 -13.80 -18.72 -10.48
N LYS A 510 -14.46 -17.55 -10.46
CA LYS A 510 -14.12 -16.45 -11.37
C LYS A 510 -13.18 -15.50 -10.65
N ASN A 511 -11.90 -15.62 -11.04
CA ASN A 511 -10.82 -14.74 -10.64
C ASN A 511 -10.99 -13.40 -11.36
N ASP A 512 -11.92 -12.55 -10.87
CA ASP A 512 -12.17 -11.23 -11.43
C ASP A 512 -11.12 -10.23 -10.93
N SER A 513 -9.90 -10.35 -11.48
CA SER A 513 -9.01 -9.19 -11.66
C SER A 513 -9.50 -8.36 -12.84
N ARG A 514 -10.73 -7.84 -12.78
CA ARG A 514 -11.28 -6.92 -13.78
C ARG A 514 -10.70 -5.52 -13.57
N GLU A 515 -9.78 -5.19 -14.47
CA GLU A 515 -9.62 -3.89 -15.13
C GLU A 515 -9.69 -2.61 -14.27
N SER A 516 -8.53 -2.12 -13.86
CA SER A 516 -8.35 -0.72 -13.48
C SER A 516 -7.96 0.13 -14.70
N ILE A 517 -8.97 0.83 -15.22
CA ILE A 517 -8.96 2.01 -16.12
C ILE A 517 -8.84 1.69 -17.62
N PRO A 518 -9.83 2.06 -18.47
CA PRO A 518 -9.67 2.01 -19.92
C PRO A 518 -8.63 3.06 -20.36
N ASP A 519 -7.76 2.65 -21.28
CA ASP A 519 -6.75 3.47 -21.94
C ASP A 519 -7.43 4.64 -22.66
N SER A 520 -7.15 5.88 -22.28
CA SER A 520 -7.71 7.06 -22.96
C SER A 520 -6.76 7.67 -24.00
N SER A 521 -5.81 6.90 -24.55
CA SER A 521 -4.79 7.42 -25.46
C SER A 521 -4.66 6.75 -26.83
N THR A 522 -5.50 5.79 -27.20
CA THR A 522 -5.53 5.30 -28.59
C THR A 522 -6.50 6.12 -29.44
N ARG A 523 -6.02 7.22 -30.02
CA ARG A 523 -6.58 7.72 -31.28
C ARG A 523 -6.29 6.65 -32.34
N GLU A 524 -7.32 5.93 -32.78
CA GLU A 524 -7.22 4.96 -33.86
C GLU A 524 -6.74 5.65 -35.14
N MET A 525 -5.64 5.15 -35.69
CA MET A 525 -5.12 5.53 -37.00
C MET A 525 -5.85 4.68 -38.05
N GLY A 526 -6.61 5.33 -38.90
CA GLY A 526 -7.50 4.69 -39.87
C GLY A 526 -6.75 3.87 -40.93
N SER A 527 -7.32 2.71 -41.26
CA SER A 527 -7.05 1.97 -42.48
C SER A 527 -8.32 2.04 -43.33
N PHE A 528 -8.18 2.63 -44.52
CA PHE A 528 -9.15 2.55 -45.60
C PHE A 528 -9.26 1.10 -46.08
N ASP A 529 -10.48 0.59 -46.23
CA ASP A 529 -10.86 -0.11 -47.46
C ASP A 529 -12.37 -0.13 -47.67
N ALA A 530 -12.76 -0.02 -48.93
CA ALA A 530 -14.14 0.15 -49.40
C ALA A 530 -14.76 -1.19 -49.84
N THR A 531 -16.07 -1.39 -49.61
CA THR A 531 -17.10 -1.68 -50.64
C THR A 531 -18.46 -2.11 -50.03
N SER A 532 -19.50 -1.34 -50.40
CA SER A 532 -20.93 -1.63 -50.65
C SER A 532 -21.68 -2.81 -49.98
N ASN A 533 -22.75 -2.51 -49.21
CA ASN A 533 -24.15 -2.66 -49.68
C ASN A 533 -25.22 -2.17 -48.66
N SER A 534 -26.26 -1.53 -49.22
CA SER A 534 -27.56 -1.00 -48.75
C SER A 534 -28.50 -2.06 -48.11
N SER A 535 -29.53 -1.85 -47.26
CA SER A 535 -30.36 -0.73 -46.69
C SER A 535 -31.18 -1.31 -45.46
N PRO A 536 -32.25 -0.68 -44.91
CA PRO A 536 -32.26 0.36 -43.85
C PRO A 536 -33.08 -0.02 -42.57
N ARG A 537 -32.74 0.49 -41.37
CA ARG A 537 -33.68 0.58 -40.22
C ARG A 537 -33.43 1.83 -39.35
N GLN A 538 -34.55 2.35 -38.83
CA GLN A 538 -34.84 3.68 -38.25
C GLN A 538 -33.98 4.14 -37.05
N PRO A 539 -33.95 5.46 -36.75
CA PRO A 539 -33.08 6.02 -35.72
C PRO A 539 -33.71 5.91 -34.32
N ASN A 540 -33.06 5.14 -33.44
CA ASN A 540 -33.20 5.31 -32.00
C ASN A 540 -32.10 6.26 -31.52
N THR A 541 -32.49 7.44 -31.06
CA THR A 541 -31.63 8.39 -30.34
C THR A 541 -31.21 7.78 -28.99
N PRO A 542 -29.91 7.59 -28.71
CA PRO A 542 -29.45 7.34 -27.36
C PRO A 542 -29.32 8.68 -26.64
N SER A 543 -30.09 8.86 -25.57
CA SER A 543 -29.91 9.96 -24.63
C SER A 543 -28.57 9.79 -23.90
N ASN A 544 -27.57 10.58 -24.28
CA ASN A 544 -26.35 10.71 -23.51
C ASN A 544 -26.68 11.32 -22.13
N PRO A 545 -26.21 10.74 -21.02
CA PRO A 545 -26.39 11.35 -19.70
C PRO A 545 -25.66 12.70 -19.65
N PRO A 546 -26.15 13.67 -18.86
CA PRO A 546 -25.54 15.00 -18.78
C PRO A 546 -24.07 14.93 -18.32
N ILE A 547 -23.23 15.78 -18.91
CA ILE A 547 -21.76 15.84 -18.73
C ILE A 547 -21.35 15.88 -17.24
N THR A 548 -22.16 16.51 -16.39
CA THR A 548 -21.96 16.61 -14.93
C THR A 548 -21.99 15.25 -14.22
N ASN A 549 -22.76 14.28 -14.70
CA ASN A 549 -22.82 12.93 -14.12
C ASN A 549 -21.60 12.07 -14.48
N ILE A 550 -20.88 12.41 -15.56
CA ILE A 550 -19.69 11.68 -16.01
C ILE A 550 -18.46 12.14 -15.20
N GLU A 551 -18.31 13.45 -14.97
CA GLU A 551 -17.24 14.00 -14.12
C GLU A 551 -17.37 13.56 -12.66
N ASN A 552 -18.59 13.57 -12.10
CA ASN A 552 -18.84 13.11 -10.72
C ASN A 552 -18.51 11.61 -10.52
N LYS A 553 -18.71 10.77 -11.54
CA LYS A 553 -18.32 9.34 -11.49
C LYS A 553 -16.81 9.12 -11.55
N LYS A 554 -16.04 10.04 -12.16
CA LYS A 554 -14.59 9.92 -12.33
C LYS A 554 -13.83 10.12 -11.00
N HIS A 555 -14.41 10.87 -10.07
CA HIS A 555 -13.79 11.20 -8.78
C HIS A 555 -14.40 10.46 -7.58
N ALA A 556 -15.46 9.66 -7.78
CA ALA A 556 -16.07 8.90 -6.71
C ALA A 556 -15.13 7.82 -6.12
N THR A 557 -15.24 7.59 -4.82
CA THR A 557 -14.49 6.55 -4.12
C THR A 557 -14.90 5.16 -4.61
N LYS A 558 -13.92 4.42 -5.16
CA LYS A 558 -14.06 3.01 -5.49
C LYS A 558 -13.73 2.15 -4.27
N THR A 559 -14.76 1.72 -3.56
CA THR A 559 -14.60 0.99 -2.29
C THR A 559 -13.80 -0.31 -2.43
N ASP A 560 -13.84 -0.91 -3.61
CA ASP A 560 -13.12 -2.12 -3.99
C ASP A 560 -11.63 -1.89 -4.30
N GLU A 561 -11.18 -0.64 -4.37
CA GLU A 561 -9.76 -0.25 -4.57
C GLU A 561 -9.07 0.19 -3.26
N ILE A 562 -9.83 0.42 -2.18
CA ILE A 562 -9.30 0.88 -0.88
C ILE A 562 -8.48 -0.21 -0.21
N SER A 563 -7.29 0.08 0.29
CA SER A 563 -6.50 -0.95 0.96
C SER A 563 -5.41 -0.34 1.85
N PRO A 564 -5.09 -0.95 3.01
CA PRO A 564 -4.17 -0.37 3.99
C PRO A 564 -2.70 -0.61 3.63
N VAL A 565 -2.31 -0.46 2.36
CA VAL A 565 -0.96 -0.80 1.87
C VAL A 565 0.12 0.06 2.53
N PHE A 566 -0.10 1.38 2.63
CA PHE A 566 0.83 2.27 3.32
C PHE A 566 0.78 2.10 4.85
N HIS A 567 -0.38 1.75 5.41
CA HIS A 567 -0.46 1.40 6.84
C HIS A 567 0.38 0.15 7.15
N GLN A 568 0.31 -0.90 6.33
CA GLN A 568 1.19 -2.08 6.48
C GLN A 568 2.68 -1.73 6.40
N PHE A 569 3.04 -0.75 5.56
CA PHE A 569 4.41 -0.25 5.51
C PHE A 569 4.81 0.42 6.83
N LEU A 570 3.99 1.32 7.36
CA LEU A 570 4.28 1.98 8.64
C LEU A 570 4.33 0.98 9.81
N ASP A 571 3.47 -0.05 9.80
CA ASP A 571 3.53 -1.15 10.77
C ASP A 571 4.84 -1.93 10.65
N ALA A 572 5.25 -2.31 9.43
CA ALA A 572 6.55 -2.94 9.21
C ALA A 572 7.74 -2.08 9.67
N VAL A 573 7.67 -0.76 9.52
CA VAL A 573 8.67 0.18 10.06
C VAL A 573 8.62 0.21 11.58
N TYR A 574 7.43 0.18 12.19
CA TYR A 574 7.28 0.04 13.64
C TYR A 574 7.95 -1.26 14.16
N GLN A 575 7.81 -2.39 13.45
CA GLN A 575 8.49 -3.63 13.84
C GLN A 575 10.02 -3.44 13.88
N LEU A 576 10.59 -2.72 12.91
CA LEU A 576 12.02 -2.41 12.88
C LEU A 576 12.43 -1.45 13.99
N LEU A 577 11.63 -0.41 14.24
CA LEU A 577 11.86 0.54 15.34
C LEU A 577 11.85 -0.18 16.69
N TYR A 578 10.90 -1.09 16.90
CA TYR A 578 10.80 -1.90 18.11
C TYR A 578 12.01 -2.83 18.30
N GLN A 579 12.43 -3.52 17.25
CA GLN A 579 13.57 -4.45 17.32
C GLN A 579 14.93 -3.75 17.38
N TYR A 580 15.03 -2.50 16.89
CA TYR A 580 16.25 -1.72 16.81
C TYR A 580 16.04 -0.31 17.42
N PRO A 581 15.80 -0.21 18.75
CA PRO A 581 15.32 1.01 19.41
C PRO A 581 16.28 2.20 19.31
N THR A 582 17.58 1.98 19.07
CA THR A 582 18.59 3.04 18.95
C THR A 582 18.92 3.41 17.51
N ARG A 583 18.37 2.72 16.51
CA ARG A 583 18.82 2.85 15.10
C ARG A 583 18.00 3.81 14.25
N PHE A 584 16.94 4.40 14.81
CA PHE A 584 16.03 5.34 14.14
C PHE A 584 16.03 6.70 14.85
N GLU A 585 16.18 7.79 14.08
CA GLU A 585 16.15 9.16 14.61
C GLU A 585 14.73 9.56 15.06
N PHE A 586 13.71 8.97 14.44
CA PHE A 586 12.31 9.22 14.77
C PHE A 586 11.73 8.16 15.70
N ASN A 587 10.72 8.56 16.48
CA ASN A 587 10.03 7.70 17.44
C ASN A 587 8.68 7.15 16.91
N GLU A 588 8.03 6.27 17.67
CA GLU A 588 6.72 5.69 17.31
C GLU A 588 5.64 6.75 17.06
N ARG A 589 5.67 7.87 17.80
CA ARG A 589 4.70 8.97 17.66
C ARG A 589 4.76 9.59 16.26
N PHE A 590 5.93 9.64 15.63
CA PHE A 590 6.08 10.07 14.25
C PHE A 590 5.26 9.20 13.29
N LEU A 591 5.42 7.87 13.37
CA LEU A 591 4.72 6.91 12.52
C LEU A 591 3.21 6.95 12.72
N LYS A 592 2.75 6.93 13.98
CA LYS A 592 1.32 6.99 14.31
C LYS A 592 0.67 8.29 13.83
N ARG A 593 1.36 9.42 14.00
CA ARG A 593 0.85 10.72 13.55
C ARG A 593 0.85 10.83 12.02
N LEU A 594 1.79 10.18 11.34
CA LEU A 594 1.81 10.11 9.88
C LEU A 594 0.61 9.31 9.36
N LEU A 595 0.27 8.19 10.02
CA LEU A 595 -0.93 7.43 9.68
C LEU A 595 -2.22 8.24 9.89
N TYR A 596 -2.29 9.07 10.93
CA TYR A 596 -3.44 9.98 11.09
C TYR A 596 -3.56 10.95 9.90
N HIS A 597 -2.45 11.60 9.50
CA HIS A 597 -2.45 12.56 8.40
C HIS A 597 -2.55 11.93 7.01
N LEU A 598 -2.34 10.62 6.88
CA LEU A 598 -2.70 9.85 5.68
C LEU A 598 -4.19 9.98 5.35
N TYR A 599 -5.04 10.04 6.38
CA TYR A 599 -6.49 10.06 6.25
C TYR A 599 -7.12 11.41 6.55
N SER A 600 -6.51 12.27 7.39
CA SER A 600 -7.13 13.52 7.83
C SER A 600 -7.42 14.52 6.71
N CYS A 601 -6.74 14.38 5.56
CA CYS A 601 -6.83 15.30 4.42
C CYS A 601 -6.62 16.77 4.79
N GLN A 602 -5.85 17.04 5.85
CA GLN A 602 -5.44 18.37 6.26
C GLN A 602 -4.27 18.90 5.39
N TYR A 603 -3.50 18.00 4.80
CA TYR A 603 -2.34 18.30 3.97
C TYR A 603 -2.51 17.65 2.59
N GLY A 604 -1.90 18.23 1.56
CA GLY A 604 -2.03 17.76 0.17
C GLY A 604 -1.13 16.59 -0.20
N THR A 605 -0.20 16.20 0.68
CA THR A 605 0.83 15.18 0.42
C THR A 605 0.27 13.86 -0.12
N PHE A 606 -0.83 13.36 0.46
CA PHE A 606 -1.39 12.03 0.13
C PHE A 606 -2.73 12.06 -0.63
N LEU A 607 -3.03 13.12 -1.37
CA LEU A 607 -4.35 13.30 -2.03
C LEU A 607 -4.45 12.80 -3.48
N PHE A 608 -3.33 12.44 -4.10
CA PHE A 608 -3.25 12.15 -5.55
C PHE A 608 -2.59 10.79 -5.79
N ASP A 609 -2.78 10.23 -7.00
CA ASP A 609 -2.30 8.88 -7.34
C ASP A 609 -0.92 8.84 -8.02
N SER A 610 -0.43 9.99 -8.51
CA SER A 610 0.88 10.08 -9.15
C SER A 610 1.52 11.47 -9.01
N GLU A 611 2.82 11.55 -9.32
CA GLU A 611 3.54 12.82 -9.43
C GLU A 611 2.93 13.73 -10.50
N LYS A 612 2.58 13.18 -11.67
CA LYS A 612 1.87 13.88 -12.74
C LYS A 612 0.63 14.61 -12.23
N GLU A 613 -0.27 13.90 -11.54
CA GLU A 613 -1.48 14.50 -11.00
C GLU A 613 -1.19 15.63 -10.00
N ARG A 614 -0.17 15.47 -9.14
CA ARG A 614 0.24 16.52 -8.19
C ARG A 614 0.74 17.78 -8.90
N VAL A 615 1.50 17.62 -9.98
CA VAL A 615 2.02 18.73 -10.78
C VAL A 615 0.88 19.43 -11.54
N GLU A 616 0.03 18.68 -12.24
CA GLU A 616 -1.12 19.22 -12.97
C GLU A 616 -2.08 19.97 -12.06
N MET A 617 -2.33 19.45 -10.86
CA MET A 617 -3.21 20.06 -9.87
C MET A 617 -2.54 21.15 -9.03
N LYS A 618 -1.26 21.44 -9.28
CA LYS A 618 -0.46 22.43 -8.55
C LYS A 618 -0.50 22.24 -7.04
N ALA A 619 -0.37 20.99 -6.60
CA ALA A 619 -0.54 20.61 -5.18
C ALA A 619 0.38 21.41 -4.26
N ALA A 620 1.64 21.61 -4.65
CA ALA A 620 2.63 22.36 -3.88
C ALA A 620 2.31 23.85 -3.69
N GLU A 621 1.54 24.44 -4.62
CA GLU A 621 1.12 25.85 -4.56
C GLU A 621 -0.20 26.03 -3.82
N ARG A 622 -1.08 25.02 -3.88
CA ARG A 622 -2.47 25.11 -3.42
C ARG A 622 -2.72 24.48 -2.06
N THR A 623 -1.76 23.71 -1.55
CA THR A 623 -1.89 22.98 -0.29
C THR A 623 -0.57 22.99 0.49
N ASN A 624 -0.66 22.76 1.79
CA ASN A 624 0.52 22.53 2.63
C ASN A 624 0.96 21.07 2.61
N SER A 625 2.25 20.85 2.86
CA SER A 625 2.81 19.51 3.00
C SER A 625 2.67 19.02 4.44
N VAL A 626 2.38 17.73 4.62
CA VAL A 626 2.37 17.11 5.95
C VAL A 626 3.74 17.22 6.63
N TRP A 627 4.82 17.35 5.86
CA TRP A 627 6.15 17.50 6.42
C TRP A 627 6.35 18.86 7.11
N ASP A 628 5.56 19.88 6.75
CA ASP A 628 5.53 21.17 7.46
C ASP A 628 5.24 20.92 8.94
N PHE A 629 4.25 20.07 9.23
CA PHE A 629 3.83 19.72 10.58
C PHE A 629 4.91 19.03 11.40
N PHE A 630 5.61 18.06 10.80
CA PHE A 630 6.64 17.26 11.46
C PHE A 630 7.91 18.07 11.71
N VAL A 631 8.40 18.77 10.68
CA VAL A 631 9.64 19.56 10.79
C VAL A 631 9.46 20.74 11.75
N ALA A 632 8.31 21.41 11.73
CA ALA A 632 7.99 22.49 12.67
C ALA A 632 7.97 22.05 14.14
N ARG A 633 7.84 20.74 14.40
CA ARG A 633 7.73 20.15 15.74
C ARG A 633 8.70 18.98 15.91
N LYS A 634 9.86 19.06 15.26
CA LYS A 634 10.85 17.97 15.16
C LYS A 634 11.10 17.30 16.51
N GLU A 635 11.31 18.09 17.57
CA GLU A 635 11.57 17.61 18.94
C GLU A 635 10.54 16.61 19.49
N MET A 636 9.26 16.71 19.09
CA MET A 636 8.22 15.78 19.55
C MET A 636 8.33 14.39 18.93
N PHE A 637 9.07 14.30 17.82
CA PHE A 637 9.16 13.14 16.96
C PHE A 637 10.55 12.50 16.99
N LEU A 638 11.52 13.10 17.68
CA LEU A 638 12.85 12.53 17.83
C LEU A 638 12.88 11.42 18.88
N ASN A 639 13.69 10.43 18.60
CA ASN A 639 14.08 9.37 19.50
C ASN A 639 15.33 9.83 20.28
N LYS A 640 15.23 9.86 21.60
CA LYS A 640 16.31 10.31 22.48
C LYS A 640 17.48 9.32 22.52
N ASP A 641 17.21 8.06 22.22
CA ASP A 641 18.19 6.96 22.29
C ASP A 641 18.84 6.69 20.92
N TYR A 642 18.64 7.58 19.94
CA TYR A 642 19.19 7.41 18.59
C TYR A 642 20.73 7.49 18.60
N ASP A 643 21.37 6.38 18.20
CA ASP A 643 22.80 6.31 17.90
C ASP A 643 23.01 6.47 16.38
N HIS A 644 23.60 7.59 15.99
CA HIS A 644 23.93 7.90 14.60
C HIS A 644 25.23 7.23 14.14
N VAL A 645 26.01 6.63 15.04
CA VAL A 645 27.28 5.99 14.70
C VAL A 645 27.03 4.72 13.90
N VAL A 646 27.71 4.64 12.75
CA VAL A 646 27.68 3.48 11.87
C VAL A 646 29.11 2.98 11.71
N ASP A 647 29.34 1.73 12.11
CA ASP A 647 30.61 1.04 11.95
C ASP A 647 30.34 -0.43 11.64
N ASP A 648 30.62 -0.83 10.40
CA ASP A 648 30.41 -2.20 9.91
C ASP A 648 31.36 -3.23 10.59
N ASN A 649 32.37 -2.77 11.35
CA ASN A 649 33.28 -3.65 12.10
C ASN A 649 32.85 -3.87 13.56
N ILE A 650 31.85 -3.15 14.05
CA ILE A 650 31.40 -3.24 15.45
C ILE A 650 30.01 -3.84 15.52
N ARG A 651 29.88 -4.93 16.28
CA ARG A 651 28.61 -5.61 16.48
C ARG A 651 27.55 -4.67 17.08
N GLY A 652 26.39 -4.60 16.45
CA GLY A 652 25.28 -3.71 16.81
C GLY A 652 25.34 -2.31 16.19
N LYS A 653 26.48 -1.91 15.61
CA LYS A 653 26.68 -0.62 14.92
C LYS A 653 26.76 -0.75 13.41
N GLU A 654 26.58 -1.96 12.88
CA GLU A 654 26.61 -2.24 11.46
C GLU A 654 25.53 -1.45 10.76
N ARG A 655 25.81 -1.01 9.54
CA ARG A 655 24.84 -0.34 8.67
C ARG A 655 23.62 -1.20 8.41
N LEU A 656 23.82 -2.49 8.14
CA LEU A 656 22.75 -3.41 7.80
C LEU A 656 21.98 -3.81 9.06
N ILE A 657 20.66 -3.80 8.98
CA ILE A 657 19.77 -4.36 10.00
C ILE A 657 18.84 -5.37 9.34
N PHE A 658 18.47 -6.45 10.05
CA PHE A 658 17.58 -7.49 9.53
C PHE A 658 16.51 -7.86 10.55
N PRO A 659 15.22 -7.87 10.19
CA PRO A 659 14.16 -8.20 11.15
C PRO A 659 14.25 -9.67 11.60
N ASP A 660 14.04 -9.92 12.90
CA ASP A 660 13.68 -11.24 13.42
C ASP A 660 12.17 -11.42 13.29
N LEU A 661 11.76 -12.29 12.37
CA LEU A 661 10.36 -12.53 12.04
C LEU A 661 9.57 -13.16 13.19
N ARG A 662 10.26 -13.81 14.15
CA ARG A 662 9.63 -14.41 15.33
C ARG A 662 9.22 -13.35 16.37
N LYS A 663 9.76 -12.14 16.25
CA LYS A 663 9.49 -11.01 17.15
C LYS A 663 8.45 -10.03 16.59
N VAL A 664 7.80 -10.37 15.48
CA VAL A 664 6.72 -9.56 14.91
C VAL A 664 5.55 -9.56 15.89
N ARG A 665 5.08 -8.37 16.25
CA ARG A 665 4.07 -8.16 17.31
C ARG A 665 3.01 -7.15 16.88
N TRP A 666 1.92 -7.03 17.64
CA TRP A 666 0.91 -6.00 17.39
C TRP A 666 1.45 -4.62 17.70
N TRP A 667 1.23 -3.67 16.78
CA TRP A 667 1.40 -2.25 17.04
C TRP A 667 0.23 -1.71 17.88
N ALA A 668 0.20 -2.05 19.16
CA ALA A 668 -0.99 -1.81 20.00
C ALA A 668 -1.42 -0.33 20.04
N GLU A 669 -0.46 0.59 20.08
CA GLU A 669 -0.76 2.02 20.18
C GLU A 669 -1.48 2.56 18.94
N VAL A 670 -1.25 2.01 17.74
CA VAL A 670 -1.94 2.43 16.52
C VAL A 670 -3.41 2.07 16.55
N PHE A 671 -3.75 0.94 17.16
CA PHE A 671 -5.11 0.45 17.31
C PHE A 671 -5.81 1.01 18.55
N ASN A 672 -5.22 2.02 19.22
CA ASN A 672 -5.70 2.60 20.47
C ASN A 672 -5.93 1.54 21.56
N ARG A 673 -4.98 0.61 21.70
CA ARG A 673 -4.95 -0.41 22.75
C ARG A 673 -3.65 -0.30 23.54
N LYS A 674 -3.67 -0.82 24.76
CA LYS A 674 -2.46 -1.05 25.53
C LYS A 674 -1.72 -2.26 25.01
N ASP A 675 -0.42 -2.29 25.27
CA ASP A 675 0.43 -3.36 24.78
C ASP A 675 0.00 -4.73 25.33
N GLU A 676 -0.36 -4.80 26.61
CA GLU A 676 -0.77 -6.03 27.29
C GLU A 676 -2.12 -6.58 26.79
N GLU A 677 -2.94 -5.74 26.16
CA GLU A 677 -4.24 -6.15 25.60
C GLU A 677 -4.07 -6.95 24.31
N MET A 678 -3.05 -6.62 23.50
CA MET A 678 -2.85 -7.21 22.18
C MET A 678 -1.68 -8.20 22.13
N ASN A 679 -0.63 -7.97 22.90
CA ASN A 679 0.58 -8.76 22.89
C ASN A 679 0.68 -9.68 24.13
N GLU A 680 1.39 -10.79 23.97
CA GLU A 680 1.76 -11.64 25.11
C GLU A 680 2.91 -10.99 25.90
N PRO A 681 2.97 -11.19 27.23
CA PRO A 681 4.04 -10.67 28.08
C PRO A 681 5.45 -11.08 27.67
#